data_AF-A0A5P8DIX4-F1
#
_entry.id   AF-A0A5P8DIX4-F1
#
_cell.length_a   1.000
_cell.length_b   1.000
_cell.length_c   1.000
_cell.angle_alpha   90.00
_cell.angle_beta   90.00
_cell.angle_gamma   90.00
#
_symmetry.space_group_name_H-M   'P 1'
#
loop_
_entity.id
_entity.type
_entity.pdbx_description
1 polymer ?
#
loop_
_entity_poly.entity_id
_entity_poly.type
_entity_poly.pdbx_seq_one_letter_code
_entity_poly.pdbx_strand_id
1 'polypeptide(L)'
;MAQISVSAISNSNSINQGCGSVPIVRRTANPHPNVWGLDFIHSLKSAYGEHCYRERAEKLIGEIKCMFNAINNGDGDDGNSTPSAYDTAWVARVPAIDGSARPQFPQTLEWILQNQLEDGSWGTQSHFLLSDRLLSTLACVITLRKWNTGHLHLHRGLQFIRDNLHLITKESQDNMVTDFEIIFPSLLKEAKSLELSLPYYSICVEQLSRTRENRLARLSENGFRSVPSSMLCSLEGLLDVIDFKRIGDVQSPNGSFLNSPASTAYVFMHTGDENCLSFLNNLVAKFGSYVPCLYPVDLLERLLAVDTVERLGIDRHFELEIKQALDYVYRYWNERGIGCGKDNSLVDLEVTALGFRLLRLHRYNVSPAIFAVVFENFKDESGQFVCPPGQANREITSMLSLYRASELAFPGENVMDEARIFTTKYLRGALTSISDWNNNRNLGQEIKYALENPWQKTVPRYEAKRYCQIYQPDNAWLGESIHKMPRVYNDKYLELAKLDFNIVHSDLLEEMKNVTRWFKDSGLPQFTFARERPLEFFFLIAAGTFEPQYAACRLAFTKVACLQTVLDDMYDTYGTLDELKLFTEAVRRWDLSFVETLPDYMKLCYKVFYDIVHEVAWESEKAQGRELLGFFREAWEDYLGGYMEEAEWLAAEHVPTLEEYIRNGITSIGQRVLLLSGVFLMGQLLPENILQQVDLPGHPDKLIELNCIISRLSDDTKTFQAEKARGELASSIECYMKDHPGSTEEEALNHLYAILDPAIKELTRQFLNPHDNVPLPCKKMLFDETRVTMVIFRDGDGFGVSKKEVKDYIKETLIQPLPM
;
A
#
# COMPACT_ATOMS: atom_id res chain seq x y z
N MET A 1 19.60 -24.72 28.70
CA MET A 1 20.58 -25.83 28.52
C MET A 1 20.13 -26.66 27.32
N ALA A 2 20.58 -26.28 26.12
CA ALA A 2 20.36 -27.05 24.91
C ALA A 2 21.57 -27.98 24.70
N GLN A 3 21.33 -29.28 24.54
CA GLN A 3 22.37 -30.29 24.31
C GLN A 3 22.88 -30.19 22.87
N ILE A 4 24.18 -29.94 22.71
CA ILE A 4 24.92 -30.14 21.46
C ILE A 4 25.02 -31.65 21.24
N SER A 5 24.40 -32.17 20.17
CA SER A 5 24.55 -33.58 19.80
C SER A 5 25.74 -33.76 18.86
N VAL A 6 26.80 -34.39 19.37
CA VAL A 6 27.93 -34.89 18.57
C VAL A 6 27.61 -36.34 18.20
N SER A 7 27.33 -36.64 16.93
CA SER A 7 27.17 -38.02 16.46
C SER A 7 28.50 -38.59 15.96
N ALA A 8 29.07 -39.53 16.70
CA ALA A 8 30.16 -40.37 16.23
C ALA A 8 29.57 -41.63 15.56
N ILE A 9 29.82 -41.82 14.27
CA ILE A 9 29.45 -43.04 13.54
C ILE A 9 30.53 -44.09 13.81
N SER A 10 30.16 -45.20 14.45
CA SER A 10 31.04 -46.34 14.68
C SER A 10 30.85 -47.41 13.60
N ASN A 11 31.93 -47.76 12.90
CA ASN A 11 32.01 -48.95 12.06
C ASN A 11 33.06 -49.92 12.64
N SER A 12 32.66 -51.17 12.84
CA SER A 12 33.48 -52.23 13.43
C SER A 12 34.45 -52.86 12.43
N ASN A 13 35.75 -52.68 12.72
CA ASN A 13 36.93 -53.53 12.48
C ASN A 13 37.03 -54.46 11.25
N SER A 14 37.99 -54.13 10.38
CA SER A 14 39.08 -55.08 10.05
C SER A 14 40.40 -54.32 9.88
N ILE A 15 41.47 -54.89 10.43
CA ILE A 15 42.77 -54.28 10.67
C ILE A 15 43.56 -54.18 9.36
N ASN A 16 43.99 -52.99 8.97
CA ASN A 16 45.18 -52.79 8.15
C ASN A 16 45.86 -51.47 8.52
N GLN A 17 47.15 -51.54 8.85
CA GLN A 17 47.99 -50.41 9.23
C GLN A 17 48.22 -49.49 8.02
N GLY A 18 47.82 -48.23 8.15
CA GLY A 18 48.08 -47.15 7.20
C GLY A 18 48.00 -45.80 7.93
N CYS A 19 48.91 -44.88 7.58
CA CYS A 19 49.15 -43.58 8.20
C CYS A 19 47.88 -42.87 8.71
N GLY A 20 47.85 -42.51 9.99
CA GLY A 20 46.69 -41.89 10.63
C GLY A 20 46.41 -40.49 10.10
N SER A 21 45.38 -40.36 9.26
CA SER A 21 44.68 -39.10 9.04
C SER A 21 43.87 -38.79 10.30
N VAL A 22 44.15 -37.66 10.94
CA VAL A 22 43.28 -37.11 12.00
C VAL A 22 41.86 -36.99 11.43
N PRO A 23 40.80 -37.45 12.13
CA PRO A 23 39.44 -37.28 11.64
C PRO A 23 39.13 -35.79 11.51
N ILE A 24 38.80 -35.33 10.29
CA ILE A 24 38.33 -33.96 10.07
C ILE A 24 36.95 -33.85 10.71
N VAL A 25 36.84 -33.04 11.77
CA VAL A 25 35.54 -32.72 12.40
C VAL A 25 34.91 -31.58 11.62
N ARG A 26 33.83 -31.87 10.87
CA ARG A 26 33.10 -30.87 10.08
C ARG A 26 31.89 -30.34 10.85
N ARG A 27 31.61 -29.05 10.69
CA ARG A 27 30.33 -28.44 11.14
C ARG A 27 29.27 -28.67 10.06
N THR A 28 28.01 -28.59 10.44
CA THR A 28 26.86 -28.68 9.52
C THR A 28 25.88 -27.57 9.85
N ALA A 29 25.19 -27.03 8.85
CA ALA A 29 24.30 -25.89 9.02
C ALA A 29 22.93 -26.23 9.67
N ASN A 30 22.85 -27.27 10.52
CA ASN A 30 21.61 -27.80 11.07
C ASN A 30 20.56 -28.11 9.97
N PRO A 31 20.84 -29.13 9.13
CA PRO A 31 20.01 -29.44 7.96
C PRO A 31 18.59 -29.82 8.37
N HIS A 32 17.62 -29.44 7.54
CA HIS A 32 16.24 -29.88 7.65
C HIS A 32 15.63 -30.06 6.25
N PRO A 33 14.64 -30.95 6.11
CA PRO A 33 13.91 -31.09 4.86
C PRO A 33 13.04 -29.86 4.59
N ASN A 34 12.53 -29.78 3.35
CA ASN A 34 11.50 -28.80 2.98
C ASN A 34 10.33 -28.82 3.98
N VAL A 35 9.81 -27.63 4.31
CA VAL A 35 8.71 -27.43 5.27
C VAL A 35 7.45 -28.21 4.87
N TRP A 36 7.22 -28.38 3.57
CA TRP A 36 6.15 -29.21 3.03
C TRP A 36 6.71 -30.44 2.30
N GLY A 37 6.09 -31.59 2.54
CA GLY A 37 6.43 -32.82 1.83
C GLY A 37 6.12 -32.71 0.34
N LEU A 38 6.98 -33.33 -0.49
CA LEU A 38 6.81 -33.36 -1.94
C LEU A 38 5.42 -33.88 -2.35
N ASP A 39 4.98 -34.99 -1.74
CA ASP A 39 3.67 -35.58 -2.01
C ASP A 39 2.52 -34.61 -1.73
N PHE A 40 2.63 -33.79 -0.67
CA PHE A 40 1.63 -32.77 -0.38
C PHE A 40 1.59 -31.72 -1.50
N ILE A 41 2.73 -31.18 -1.91
CA ILE A 41 2.81 -30.15 -2.97
C ILE A 41 2.23 -30.67 -4.28
N HIS A 42 2.57 -31.89 -4.67
CA HIS A 42 2.05 -32.51 -5.88
C HIS A 42 0.58 -32.92 -5.77
N SER A 43 0.03 -33.08 -4.55
CA SER A 43 -1.39 -33.35 -4.32
C SER A 43 -2.28 -32.13 -4.51
N LEU A 44 -1.72 -30.92 -4.44
CA LEU A 44 -2.47 -29.67 -4.58
C LEU A 44 -3.08 -29.58 -5.99
N LYS A 45 -4.36 -29.19 -6.04
CA LYS A 45 -5.11 -28.98 -7.28
C LYS A 45 -5.83 -27.64 -7.21
N SER A 46 -5.91 -26.97 -8.34
CA SER A 46 -6.64 -25.72 -8.51
C SER A 46 -7.58 -25.86 -9.71
N ALA A 47 -8.84 -25.51 -9.54
CA ALA A 47 -9.80 -25.44 -10.64
C ALA A 47 -9.57 -24.20 -11.53
N TYR A 48 -8.90 -23.18 -11.00
CA TYR A 48 -8.73 -21.87 -11.65
C TYR A 48 -7.77 -21.86 -12.84
N GLY A 49 -7.18 -23.01 -13.18
CA GLY A 49 -6.47 -23.22 -14.44
C GLY A 49 -7.41 -23.45 -15.64
N GLU A 50 -8.70 -23.70 -15.42
CA GLU A 50 -9.69 -23.89 -16.49
C GLU A 50 -9.96 -22.60 -17.29
N HIS A 51 -10.17 -22.74 -18.60
CA HIS A 51 -10.34 -21.62 -19.53
C HIS A 51 -11.51 -20.68 -19.16
N CYS A 52 -12.59 -21.22 -18.60
CA CYS A 52 -13.79 -20.46 -18.23
C CYS A 52 -13.54 -19.36 -17.19
N TYR A 53 -12.57 -19.55 -16.28
CA TYR A 53 -12.21 -18.54 -15.28
C TYR A 53 -11.49 -17.35 -15.94
N ARG A 54 -10.59 -17.62 -16.90
CA ARG A 54 -9.92 -16.57 -17.68
C ARG A 54 -10.92 -15.79 -18.54
N GLU A 55 -11.87 -16.46 -19.19
CA GLU A 55 -12.95 -15.79 -19.92
C GLU A 55 -13.79 -14.86 -19.04
N ARG A 56 -14.13 -15.29 -17.81
CA ARG A 56 -14.84 -14.43 -16.85
C ARG A 56 -13.99 -13.23 -16.42
N ALA A 57 -12.70 -13.44 -16.16
CA ALA A 57 -11.77 -12.36 -15.83
C ALA A 57 -11.69 -11.33 -16.96
N GLU A 58 -11.52 -11.76 -18.22
CA GLU A 58 -11.49 -10.87 -19.40
C GLU A 58 -12.77 -10.05 -19.55
N LYS A 59 -13.94 -10.67 -19.31
CA LYS A 59 -15.21 -9.96 -19.31
C LYS A 59 -15.25 -8.86 -18.23
N LEU A 60 -14.81 -9.18 -17.01
CA LEU A 60 -14.75 -8.21 -15.91
C LEU A 60 -13.76 -7.08 -16.20
N ILE A 61 -12.60 -7.39 -16.77
CA ILE A 61 -11.61 -6.40 -17.22
C ILE A 61 -12.26 -5.43 -18.21
N GLY A 62 -12.98 -5.93 -19.23
CA GLY A 62 -13.69 -5.09 -20.19
C GLY A 62 -14.74 -4.18 -19.54
N GLU A 63 -15.53 -4.73 -18.60
CA GLU A 63 -16.53 -3.96 -17.86
C GLU A 63 -15.91 -2.86 -16.99
N ILE A 64 -14.76 -3.15 -16.34
CA ILE A 64 -14.03 -2.17 -15.54
C ILE A 64 -13.37 -1.09 -16.41
N LYS A 65 -12.81 -1.45 -17.57
CA LYS A 65 -12.30 -0.47 -18.54
C LYS A 65 -13.39 0.49 -18.99
N CYS A 66 -14.62 0.02 -19.20
CA CYS A 66 -15.75 0.92 -19.47
C CYS A 66 -16.00 1.92 -18.32
N MET A 67 -15.84 1.50 -17.06
CA MET A 67 -15.96 2.41 -15.91
C MET A 67 -14.83 3.44 -15.87
N PHE A 68 -13.58 3.02 -16.09
CA PHE A 68 -12.45 3.93 -16.21
C PHE A 68 -12.59 4.91 -17.38
N ASN A 69 -13.08 4.46 -18.54
CA ASN A 69 -13.34 5.34 -19.67
C ASN A 69 -14.40 6.40 -19.35
N ALA A 70 -15.40 6.06 -18.54
CA ALA A 70 -16.36 7.04 -18.04
C ALA A 70 -15.69 8.05 -17.11
N ILE A 71 -14.86 7.58 -16.16
CA ILE A 71 -14.07 8.45 -15.26
C ILE A 71 -13.12 9.35 -16.09
N ASN A 72 -12.46 8.81 -17.11
CA ASN A 72 -11.42 9.49 -17.89
C ASN A 72 -11.97 10.36 -19.03
N ASN A 73 -13.28 10.61 -19.10
CA ASN A 73 -13.93 11.34 -20.19
C ASN A 73 -13.68 12.88 -20.15
N GLY A 74 -12.41 13.28 -19.99
CA GLY A 74 -11.93 14.66 -19.96
C GLY A 74 -12.66 15.54 -18.95
N ASP A 75 -12.74 16.83 -19.27
CA ASP A 75 -13.42 17.85 -18.45
C ASP A 75 -14.95 17.72 -18.47
N GLY A 76 -15.51 16.70 -19.13
CA GLY A 76 -16.94 16.44 -19.24
C GLY A 76 -17.51 15.51 -18.16
N ASP A 77 -16.66 14.83 -17.38
CA ASP A 77 -17.08 14.03 -16.24
C ASP A 77 -16.35 14.43 -14.95
N ASP A 78 -17.01 15.30 -14.18
CA ASP A 78 -16.46 15.74 -12.88
C ASP A 78 -16.85 14.85 -11.67
N GLY A 79 -17.12 13.58 -11.93
CA GLY A 79 -17.33 12.55 -10.91
C GLY A 79 -18.77 12.05 -10.77
N ASN A 80 -18.90 10.82 -10.27
CA ASN A 80 -20.19 10.20 -9.97
C ASN A 80 -20.38 10.02 -8.46
N SER A 81 -21.51 10.48 -7.93
CA SER A 81 -21.85 10.36 -6.52
C SER A 81 -23.34 10.10 -6.33
N THR A 82 -23.69 9.44 -5.23
CA THR A 82 -25.07 9.14 -4.88
C THR A 82 -25.87 10.39 -4.51
N PRO A 83 -27.21 10.36 -4.62
CA PRO A 83 -28.06 11.46 -4.17
C PRO A 83 -27.86 11.80 -2.70
N SER A 84 -27.84 13.09 -2.39
CA SER A 84 -28.02 13.62 -1.03
C SER A 84 -29.43 14.16 -0.90
N ALA A 85 -30.25 13.52 -0.07
CA ALA A 85 -31.61 13.99 0.18
C ALA A 85 -31.61 15.34 0.89
N TYR A 86 -30.64 15.57 1.77
CA TYR A 86 -30.40 16.85 2.45
C TYR A 86 -30.19 18.00 1.46
N ASP A 87 -29.21 17.88 0.56
CA ASP A 87 -28.88 18.91 -0.42
C ASP A 87 -29.98 19.07 -1.47
N THR A 88 -30.58 17.96 -1.92
CA THR A 88 -31.70 17.99 -2.87
C THR A 88 -32.88 18.76 -2.30
N ALA A 89 -33.14 18.65 -0.99
CA ALA A 89 -34.13 19.46 -0.31
C ALA A 89 -33.78 20.95 -0.31
N TRP A 90 -32.52 21.32 -0.09
CA TRP A 90 -32.10 22.73 -0.18
C TRP A 90 -32.22 23.30 -1.59
N VAL A 91 -31.80 22.57 -2.61
CA VAL A 91 -31.95 22.99 -4.01
C VAL A 91 -33.43 23.11 -4.40
N ALA A 92 -34.29 22.21 -3.92
CA ALA A 92 -35.73 22.28 -4.13
C ALA A 92 -36.40 23.51 -3.49
N ARG A 93 -35.75 24.21 -2.53
CA ARG A 93 -36.27 25.44 -1.92
C ARG A 93 -36.08 26.67 -2.81
N VAL A 94 -35.17 26.64 -3.77
CA VAL A 94 -34.84 27.78 -4.61
C VAL A 94 -36.10 28.25 -5.37
N PRO A 95 -36.60 29.48 -5.16
CA PRO A 95 -37.79 29.97 -5.85
C PRO A 95 -37.48 30.27 -7.32
N ALA A 96 -38.47 30.16 -8.19
CA ALA A 96 -38.31 30.47 -9.60
C ALA A 96 -37.88 31.93 -9.80
N ILE A 97 -36.84 32.13 -10.61
CA ILE A 97 -36.28 33.47 -10.89
C ILE A 97 -37.24 34.36 -11.70
N ASP A 98 -38.24 33.76 -12.33
CA ASP A 98 -39.33 34.46 -13.02
C ASP A 98 -40.39 35.05 -12.07
N GLY A 99 -40.22 34.86 -10.75
CA GLY A 99 -41.12 35.36 -9.71
C GLY A 99 -42.40 34.54 -9.53
N SER A 100 -42.55 33.42 -10.26
CA SER A 100 -43.69 32.52 -10.07
C SER A 100 -43.60 31.75 -8.76
N ALA A 101 -44.76 31.42 -8.16
CA ALA A 101 -44.84 30.69 -6.89
C ALA A 101 -44.59 29.17 -7.07
N ARG A 102 -43.45 28.82 -7.67
CA ARG A 102 -42.98 27.45 -7.91
C ARG A 102 -41.47 27.36 -7.66
N PRO A 103 -40.92 26.15 -7.41
CA PRO A 103 -39.48 25.98 -7.35
C PRO A 103 -38.82 26.23 -8.71
N GLN A 104 -37.62 26.79 -8.69
CA GLN A 104 -36.74 26.91 -9.86
C GLN A 104 -36.42 25.54 -10.46
N PHE A 105 -36.26 24.54 -9.59
CA PHE A 105 -35.94 23.15 -9.94
C PHE A 105 -37.10 22.22 -9.53
N PRO A 106 -38.23 22.17 -10.25
CA PRO A 106 -39.38 21.34 -9.86
C PRO A 106 -39.06 19.84 -9.77
N GLN A 107 -38.10 19.36 -10.56
CA GLN A 107 -37.67 17.97 -10.57
C GLN A 107 -37.00 17.51 -9.26
N THR A 108 -36.37 18.41 -8.51
CA THR A 108 -35.81 18.05 -7.19
C THR A 108 -36.89 17.88 -6.13
N LEU A 109 -37.96 18.67 -6.22
CA LEU A 109 -39.15 18.50 -5.36
C LEU A 109 -39.87 17.17 -5.67
N GLU A 110 -39.98 16.81 -6.95
CA GLU A 110 -40.54 15.51 -7.36
C GLU A 110 -39.70 14.34 -6.86
N TRP A 111 -38.36 14.44 -6.96
CA TRP A 111 -37.47 13.42 -6.43
C TRP A 111 -37.68 13.19 -4.93
N ILE A 112 -37.85 14.26 -4.13
CA ILE A 112 -38.13 14.13 -2.68
C ILE A 112 -39.41 13.33 -2.44
N LEU A 113 -40.47 13.59 -3.20
CA LEU A 113 -41.75 12.87 -3.07
C LEU A 113 -41.62 11.38 -3.42
N GLN A 114 -40.75 11.03 -4.37
CA GLN A 114 -40.59 9.65 -4.84
C GLN A 114 -39.60 8.81 -4.02
N ASN A 115 -38.77 9.43 -3.18
CA ASN A 115 -37.62 8.77 -2.52
C ASN A 115 -37.71 8.76 -0.97
N GLN A 116 -38.91 8.87 -0.39
CA GLN A 116 -39.09 8.62 1.04
C GLN A 116 -38.94 7.12 1.34
N LEU A 117 -38.14 6.77 2.35
CA LEU A 117 -37.94 5.39 2.79
C LEU A 117 -39.20 4.83 3.50
N GLU A 118 -39.24 3.51 3.69
CA GLU A 118 -40.37 2.81 4.31
C GLU A 118 -40.64 3.27 5.75
N ASP A 119 -39.59 3.57 6.51
CA ASP A 119 -39.67 4.09 7.88
C ASP A 119 -40.12 5.57 7.96
N GLY A 120 -40.32 6.23 6.82
CA GLY A 120 -40.69 7.64 6.73
C GLY A 120 -39.51 8.61 6.70
N SER A 121 -38.27 8.13 6.82
CA SER A 121 -37.07 8.97 6.69
C SER A 121 -36.65 9.19 5.24
N TRP A 122 -35.68 10.08 5.03
CA TRP A 122 -34.90 10.17 3.80
C TRP A 122 -33.42 9.94 4.13
N GLY A 123 -32.70 9.36 3.17
CA GLY A 123 -31.28 9.01 3.28
C GLY A 123 -30.95 7.81 2.39
N THR A 124 -29.74 7.26 2.53
CA THR A 124 -29.39 6.02 1.83
C THR A 124 -30.10 4.81 2.46
N GLN A 125 -30.65 3.91 1.64
CA GLN A 125 -31.36 2.71 2.14
C GLN A 125 -30.40 1.67 2.73
N SER A 126 -29.25 1.50 2.08
CA SER A 126 -28.24 0.49 2.41
C SER A 126 -27.50 0.72 3.74
N HIS A 127 -27.47 1.95 4.23
CA HIS A 127 -26.76 2.33 5.45
C HIS A 127 -27.69 3.14 6.35
N PHE A 128 -27.61 2.90 7.66
CA PHE A 128 -28.36 3.67 8.63
C PHE A 128 -27.40 4.40 9.56
N LEU A 129 -27.51 5.72 9.60
CA LEU A 129 -26.89 6.58 10.61
C LEU A 129 -27.96 7.55 11.08
N LEU A 130 -28.17 7.66 12.39
CA LEU A 130 -29.32 8.39 12.91
C LEU A 130 -29.19 9.89 12.59
N SER A 131 -28.00 10.48 12.75
CA SER A 131 -27.73 11.88 12.36
C SER A 131 -28.05 12.17 10.89
N ASP A 132 -27.61 11.32 9.95
CA ASP A 132 -27.92 11.43 8.51
C ASP A 132 -29.43 11.41 8.24
N ARG A 133 -30.14 10.42 8.83
CA ARG A 133 -31.58 10.27 8.64
C ARG A 133 -32.35 11.44 9.21
N LEU A 134 -32.03 11.88 10.42
CA LEU A 134 -32.69 13.03 11.05
C LEU A 134 -32.48 14.30 10.23
N LEU A 135 -31.24 14.57 9.81
CA LEU A 135 -30.89 15.76 9.04
C LEU A 135 -31.59 15.81 7.69
N SER A 136 -31.46 14.74 6.90
CA SER A 136 -32.09 14.61 5.58
C SER A 136 -33.62 14.69 5.67
N THR A 137 -34.23 14.00 6.64
CA THR A 137 -35.69 13.99 6.82
C THR A 137 -36.22 15.37 7.20
N LEU A 138 -35.56 16.07 8.14
CA LEU A 138 -36.00 17.39 8.56
C LEU A 138 -35.91 18.40 7.40
N ALA A 139 -34.82 18.36 6.63
CA ALA A 139 -34.65 19.21 5.46
C ALA A 139 -35.74 18.98 4.39
N CYS A 140 -36.07 17.72 4.10
CA CYS A 140 -37.15 17.34 3.17
C CYS A 140 -38.52 17.80 3.67
N VAL A 141 -38.85 17.54 4.94
CA VAL A 141 -40.14 17.92 5.56
C VAL A 141 -40.37 19.43 5.52
N ILE A 142 -39.35 20.24 5.85
CA ILE A 142 -39.42 21.70 5.77
C ILE A 142 -39.69 22.15 4.32
N THR A 143 -39.03 21.52 3.36
CA THR A 143 -39.19 21.86 1.93
C THR A 143 -40.60 21.54 1.43
N LEU A 144 -41.13 20.36 1.78
CA LEU A 144 -42.52 19.98 1.47
C LEU A 144 -43.53 20.94 2.10
N ARG A 145 -43.26 21.41 3.34
CA ARG A 145 -44.08 22.41 4.02
C ARG A 145 -44.06 23.75 3.31
N LYS A 146 -42.88 24.24 2.87
CA LYS A 146 -42.73 25.52 2.15
C LYS A 146 -43.52 25.56 0.84
N TRP A 147 -43.49 24.46 0.08
CA TRP A 147 -44.25 24.35 -1.17
C TRP A 147 -45.68 23.83 -1.00
N ASN A 148 -46.12 23.61 0.25
CA ASN A 148 -47.44 23.10 0.59
C ASN A 148 -47.85 21.85 -0.23
N THR A 149 -46.96 20.85 -0.28
CA THR A 149 -47.16 19.60 -1.03
C THR A 149 -46.78 18.37 -0.20
N GLY A 150 -47.09 17.17 -0.69
CA GLY A 150 -46.62 15.91 -0.11
C GLY A 150 -47.10 15.64 1.32
N HIS A 151 -48.35 15.99 1.67
CA HIS A 151 -48.87 15.92 3.04
C HIS A 151 -48.67 14.56 3.75
N LEU A 152 -48.83 13.44 3.02
CA LEU A 152 -48.56 12.11 3.58
C LEU A 152 -47.09 11.90 3.92
N HIS A 153 -46.19 12.30 3.01
CA HIS A 153 -44.74 12.24 3.21
C HIS A 153 -44.31 13.11 4.39
N LEU A 154 -44.85 14.33 4.47
CA LEU A 154 -44.66 15.25 5.58
C LEU A 154 -45.07 14.62 6.92
N HIS A 155 -46.24 13.97 6.98
CA HIS A 155 -46.71 13.30 8.20
C HIS A 155 -45.78 12.16 8.64
N ARG A 156 -45.38 11.29 7.71
CA ARG A 156 -44.47 10.16 7.98
C ARG A 156 -43.08 10.64 8.40
N GLY A 157 -42.54 11.68 7.76
CA GLY A 157 -41.25 12.25 8.12
C GLY A 157 -41.24 12.89 9.50
N LEU A 158 -42.29 13.64 9.85
CA LEU A 158 -42.45 14.17 11.20
C LEU A 158 -42.56 13.06 12.25
N GLN A 159 -43.26 11.96 11.92
CA GLN A 159 -43.38 10.82 12.82
C GLN A 159 -42.00 10.17 13.06
N PHE A 160 -41.25 9.90 12.00
CA PHE A 160 -39.88 9.38 12.11
C PHE A 160 -39.00 10.26 13.01
N ILE A 161 -39.01 11.58 12.82
CA ILE A 161 -38.20 12.50 13.64
C ILE A 161 -38.63 12.43 15.11
N ARG A 162 -39.93 12.42 15.42
CA ARG A 162 -40.42 12.32 16.81
C ARG A 162 -39.96 11.03 17.48
N ASP A 163 -40.04 9.92 16.76
CA ASP A 163 -39.73 8.60 17.29
C ASP A 163 -38.22 8.42 17.52
N ASN A 164 -37.38 9.13 16.77
CA ASN A 164 -35.93 8.89 16.79
C ASN A 164 -35.09 10.02 17.38
N LEU A 165 -35.59 11.26 17.49
CA LEU A 165 -34.78 12.41 17.91
C LEU A 165 -34.11 12.21 19.29
N HIS A 166 -34.82 11.56 20.22
CA HIS A 166 -34.32 11.29 21.56
C HIS A 166 -33.12 10.33 21.61
N LEU A 167 -32.84 9.60 20.53
CA LEU A 167 -31.75 8.64 20.44
C LEU A 167 -30.40 9.29 20.11
N ILE A 168 -30.35 10.56 19.70
CA ILE A 168 -29.09 11.22 19.32
C ILE A 168 -28.09 11.29 20.47
N THR A 169 -28.56 11.28 21.73
CA THR A 169 -27.67 11.24 22.90
C THR A 169 -26.88 9.94 23.02
N LYS A 170 -27.19 8.94 22.19
CA LYS A 170 -26.44 7.67 22.06
C LYS A 170 -25.40 7.71 20.95
N GLU A 171 -25.47 8.66 20.02
CA GLU A 171 -24.43 8.82 18.99
C GLU A 171 -23.24 9.61 19.57
N SER A 172 -22.03 9.10 19.39
CA SER A 172 -20.82 9.87 19.64
C SER A 172 -20.66 10.95 18.56
N GLN A 173 -19.90 12.02 18.87
CA GLN A 173 -19.55 13.04 17.89
C GLN A 173 -18.85 12.43 16.65
N ASP A 174 -18.07 11.36 16.83
CA ASP A 174 -17.37 10.64 15.77
C ASP A 174 -18.29 9.75 14.89
N ASN A 175 -19.59 9.73 15.19
CA ASN A 175 -20.65 9.02 14.44
C ASN A 175 -21.70 10.02 13.90
N MET A 176 -21.34 11.29 13.70
CA MET A 176 -22.26 12.30 13.15
C MET A 176 -21.84 12.75 11.75
N VAL A 177 -22.82 13.07 10.90
CA VAL A 177 -22.55 13.78 9.63
C VAL A 177 -21.90 15.14 9.88
N THR A 178 -21.19 15.67 8.88
CA THR A 178 -20.41 16.90 9.00
C THR A 178 -21.27 18.05 9.52
N ASP A 179 -20.78 18.75 10.54
CA ASP A 179 -21.41 19.91 11.15
C ASP A 179 -22.88 19.70 11.61
N PHE A 180 -23.31 18.47 11.87
CA PHE A 180 -24.66 18.16 12.36
C PHE A 180 -25.07 19.04 13.56
N GLU A 181 -24.16 19.22 14.52
CA GLU A 181 -24.37 20.03 15.72
C GLU A 181 -24.60 21.53 15.42
N ILE A 182 -24.18 22.00 14.24
CA ILE A 182 -24.43 23.36 13.76
C ILE A 182 -25.73 23.35 12.94
N ILE A 183 -25.81 22.53 11.90
CA ILE A 183 -26.88 22.58 10.91
C ILE A 183 -28.23 22.18 11.52
N PHE A 184 -28.28 21.07 12.27
CA PHE A 184 -29.53 20.48 12.70
C PHE A 184 -30.35 21.38 13.66
N PRO A 185 -29.75 22.03 14.68
CA PRO A 185 -30.49 22.99 15.50
C PRO A 185 -31.02 24.21 14.72
N SER A 186 -30.30 24.63 13.67
CA SER A 186 -30.75 25.71 12.77
C SER A 186 -32.04 25.31 12.04
N LEU A 187 -32.08 24.10 11.49
CA LEU A 187 -33.28 23.55 10.84
C LEU A 187 -34.44 23.35 11.84
N LEU A 188 -34.16 22.98 13.08
CA LEU A 188 -35.21 22.90 14.12
C LEU A 188 -35.83 24.27 14.42
N LYS A 189 -35.02 25.35 14.44
CA LYS A 189 -35.51 26.73 14.59
C LYS A 189 -36.42 27.13 13.41
N GLU A 190 -36.04 26.77 12.19
CA GLU A 190 -36.86 26.97 10.98
C GLU A 190 -38.16 26.13 11.01
N ALA A 191 -38.08 24.86 11.39
CA ALA A 191 -39.24 24.00 11.51
C ALA A 191 -40.26 24.56 12.53
N LYS A 192 -39.76 25.12 13.63
CA LYS A 192 -40.59 25.77 14.65
C LYS A 192 -41.31 27.00 14.11
N SER A 193 -40.65 27.83 13.30
CA SER A 193 -41.29 29.01 12.69
C SER A 193 -42.34 28.66 11.63
N LEU A 194 -42.24 27.46 11.04
CA LEU A 194 -43.23 26.89 10.11
C LEU A 194 -44.36 26.10 10.80
N GLU A 195 -44.42 26.16 12.13
CA GLU A 195 -45.42 25.48 12.98
C GLU A 195 -45.45 23.94 12.81
N LEU A 196 -44.30 23.34 12.47
CA LEU A 196 -44.19 21.88 12.42
C LEU A 196 -44.24 21.30 13.84
N SER A 197 -45.01 20.24 14.07
CA SER A 197 -45.17 19.65 15.40
C SER A 197 -43.99 18.71 15.72
N LEU A 198 -42.96 19.21 16.41
CA LEU A 198 -41.77 18.46 16.84
C LEU A 198 -41.47 18.71 18.33
N PRO A 199 -40.71 17.83 19.01
CA PRO A 199 -40.41 17.96 20.44
C PRO A 199 -39.27 18.96 20.72
N TYR A 200 -39.51 20.24 20.42
CA TYR A 200 -38.54 21.34 20.52
C TYR A 200 -38.01 21.60 21.94
N TYR A 201 -38.75 21.20 22.96
CA TYR A 201 -38.43 21.40 24.38
C TYR A 201 -37.88 20.12 25.03
N SER A 202 -37.40 19.17 24.22
CA SER A 202 -36.74 17.99 24.75
C SER A 202 -35.32 18.33 25.21
N ILE A 203 -34.83 17.65 26.24
CA ILE A 203 -33.48 17.82 26.80
C ILE A 203 -32.41 17.72 25.71
N CYS A 204 -32.59 16.76 24.80
CA CYS A 204 -31.75 16.56 23.62
C CYS A 204 -31.61 17.82 22.75
N VAL A 205 -32.73 18.46 22.39
CA VAL A 205 -32.72 19.66 21.53
C VAL A 205 -32.07 20.85 22.25
N GLU A 206 -32.30 20.98 23.56
CA GLU A 206 -31.65 22.00 24.38
C GLU A 206 -30.12 21.80 24.44
N GLN A 207 -29.66 20.55 24.58
CA GLN A 207 -28.24 20.20 24.55
C GLN A 207 -27.60 20.54 23.20
N LEU A 208 -28.21 20.12 22.09
CA LEU A 208 -27.70 20.43 20.75
C LEU A 208 -27.65 21.95 20.50
N SER A 209 -28.67 22.69 20.93
CA SER A 209 -28.70 24.15 20.81
C SER A 209 -27.57 24.81 21.62
N ARG A 210 -27.32 24.34 22.85
CA ARG A 210 -26.19 24.82 23.67
C ARG A 210 -24.84 24.49 23.02
N THR A 211 -24.68 23.29 22.47
CA THR A 211 -23.45 22.91 21.74
C THR A 211 -23.21 23.84 20.55
N ARG A 212 -24.26 24.12 19.77
CA ARG A 212 -24.21 25.09 18.67
C ARG A 212 -23.79 26.47 19.15
N GLU A 213 -24.45 27.02 20.17
CA GLU A 213 -24.14 28.36 20.71
C GLU A 213 -22.68 28.44 21.18
N ASN A 214 -22.18 27.42 21.86
CA ASN A 214 -20.79 27.34 22.28
C ASN A 214 -19.82 27.29 21.09
N ARG A 215 -20.14 26.51 20.04
CA ARG A 215 -19.33 26.46 18.81
C ARG A 215 -19.33 27.84 18.12
N LEU A 216 -20.48 28.48 17.97
CA LEU A 216 -20.59 29.81 17.35
C LEU A 216 -19.87 30.90 18.15
N ALA A 217 -19.95 30.86 19.49
CA ALA A 217 -19.26 31.81 20.35
C ALA A 217 -17.74 31.77 20.15
N ARG A 218 -17.16 30.56 20.07
CA ARG A 218 -15.72 30.37 19.78
C ARG A 218 -15.31 30.94 18.42
N LEU A 219 -16.19 30.92 17.42
CA LEU A 219 -15.91 31.55 16.11
C LEU A 219 -15.90 33.08 16.22
N SER A 220 -16.73 33.65 17.09
CA SER A 220 -16.83 35.10 17.29
C SER A 220 -15.70 35.70 18.14
N GLU A 221 -15.15 34.94 19.11
CA GLU A 221 -14.05 35.38 19.99
C GLU A 221 -12.70 35.50 19.27
N ASN A 222 -12.49 34.75 18.18
CA ASN A 222 -11.24 34.75 17.42
C ASN A 222 -11.09 35.93 16.43
N GLY A 223 -11.96 36.95 16.52
CA GLY A 223 -11.83 38.20 15.76
C GLY A 223 -12.03 38.07 14.25
N PHE A 224 -12.61 36.96 13.77
CA PHE A 224 -12.80 36.72 12.35
C PHE A 224 -13.77 37.75 11.73
N ARG A 225 -13.26 38.60 10.84
CA ARG A 225 -14.06 39.50 10.00
C ARG A 225 -14.74 38.78 8.82
N SER A 226 -14.63 37.45 8.72
CA SER A 226 -15.15 36.60 7.63
C SER A 226 -15.40 35.16 8.13
N VAL A 227 -16.35 34.42 7.54
CA VAL A 227 -16.66 33.02 7.91
C VAL A 227 -15.40 32.14 7.74
N PRO A 228 -15.02 31.29 8.71
CA PRO A 228 -13.91 30.36 8.55
C PRO A 228 -14.10 29.45 7.34
N SER A 229 -13.04 29.25 6.55
CA SER A 229 -13.08 28.52 5.27
C SER A 229 -13.67 27.11 5.40
N SER A 230 -13.50 26.51 6.56
CA SER A 230 -14.06 25.23 7.01
C SER A 230 -15.57 25.13 7.05
N MET A 231 -16.27 26.23 7.29
CA MET A 231 -17.73 26.26 7.44
C MET A 231 -18.43 26.71 6.17
N LEU A 232 -17.68 26.92 5.09
CA LEU A 232 -18.24 27.27 3.79
C LEU A 232 -19.08 26.14 3.19
N CYS A 233 -18.87 24.89 3.59
CA CYS A 233 -19.78 23.80 3.21
C CYS A 233 -21.10 23.79 4.00
N SER A 234 -21.23 24.56 5.09
CA SER A 234 -22.36 24.48 6.04
C SER A 234 -23.01 25.85 6.30
N LEU A 235 -22.98 26.77 5.32
CA LEU A 235 -23.43 28.17 5.47
C LEU A 235 -24.92 28.28 5.80
N GLU A 236 -25.73 27.36 5.30
CA GLU A 236 -27.15 27.24 5.58
C GLU A 236 -27.45 26.93 7.06
N GLY A 237 -26.44 26.38 7.76
CA GLY A 237 -26.43 26.24 9.21
C GLY A 237 -26.13 27.54 9.95
N LEU A 238 -25.67 28.63 9.33
CA LEU A 238 -25.14 29.82 10.03
C LEU A 238 -26.05 31.07 9.95
N LEU A 239 -27.37 30.86 9.94
CA LEU A 239 -28.43 31.88 9.71
C LEU A 239 -28.19 33.28 10.31
N ASP A 240 -27.63 33.39 11.50
CA ASP A 240 -27.54 34.65 12.27
C ASP A 240 -26.13 35.28 12.26
N VAL A 241 -25.15 34.71 11.52
CA VAL A 241 -23.72 35.06 11.64
C VAL A 241 -23.08 35.50 10.31
N ILE A 242 -23.70 35.19 9.16
CA ILE A 242 -23.10 35.45 7.85
C ILE A 242 -23.28 36.92 7.42
N ASP A 243 -22.17 37.56 7.03
CA ASP A 243 -22.19 38.82 6.28
C ASP A 243 -22.26 38.55 4.77
N PHE A 244 -23.48 38.50 4.23
CA PHE A 244 -23.73 38.24 2.80
C PHE A 244 -23.11 39.29 1.86
N LYS A 245 -22.73 40.48 2.35
CA LYS A 245 -22.06 41.48 1.49
C LYS A 245 -20.64 41.10 1.13
N ARG A 246 -20.01 40.21 1.92
CA ARG A 246 -18.61 39.80 1.78
C ARG A 246 -18.45 38.33 1.44
N ILE A 247 -19.55 37.59 1.32
CA ILE A 247 -19.53 36.15 1.06
C ILE A 247 -18.96 35.83 -0.34
N GLY A 248 -19.05 36.75 -1.30
CA GLY A 248 -18.46 36.60 -2.62
C GLY A 248 -16.92 36.48 -2.61
N ASP A 249 -16.24 37.01 -1.59
CA ASP A 249 -14.77 36.99 -1.48
C ASP A 249 -14.21 35.55 -1.33
N VAL A 250 -15.06 34.60 -0.92
CA VAL A 250 -14.68 33.20 -0.64
C VAL A 250 -15.40 32.19 -1.54
N GLN A 251 -16.11 32.65 -2.57
CA GLN A 251 -16.77 31.80 -3.56
C GLN A 251 -15.74 31.07 -4.42
N SER A 252 -15.98 29.80 -4.70
CA SER A 252 -15.14 29.01 -5.62
C SER A 252 -15.34 29.48 -7.06
N PRO A 253 -14.33 29.30 -7.96
CA PRO A 253 -14.43 29.74 -9.36
C PRO A 253 -15.63 29.18 -10.13
N ASN A 254 -16.12 28.00 -9.75
CA ASN A 254 -17.30 27.37 -10.34
C ASN A 254 -18.65 27.94 -9.82
N GLY A 255 -18.62 28.95 -8.94
CA GLY A 255 -19.80 29.57 -8.33
C GLY A 255 -20.29 28.91 -7.03
N SER A 256 -19.68 27.80 -6.62
CA SER A 256 -20.06 27.09 -5.40
C SER A 256 -19.44 27.66 -4.13
N PHE A 257 -19.96 27.25 -2.99
CA PHE A 257 -19.32 27.39 -1.69
C PHE A 257 -18.83 26.03 -1.22
N LEU A 258 -17.52 25.81 -1.37
CA LEU A 258 -16.83 24.56 -1.01
C LEU A 258 -17.49 23.30 -1.60
N ASN A 259 -17.96 23.40 -2.85
CA ASN A 259 -18.63 22.32 -3.60
C ASN A 259 -19.93 21.78 -2.96
N SER A 260 -20.50 22.44 -1.95
CA SER A 260 -21.77 22.07 -1.31
C SER A 260 -22.96 22.69 -2.04
N PRO A 261 -23.90 21.89 -2.57
CA PRO A 261 -25.13 22.41 -3.17
C PRO A 261 -26.07 23.05 -2.15
N ALA A 262 -26.16 22.53 -0.92
CA ALA A 262 -26.97 23.12 0.15
C ALA A 262 -26.52 24.55 0.49
N SER A 263 -25.24 24.71 0.78
CA SER A 263 -24.62 26.01 1.07
C SER A 263 -24.80 27.00 -0.08
N THR A 264 -24.57 26.53 -1.32
CA THR A 264 -24.70 27.37 -2.52
C THR A 264 -26.15 27.79 -2.78
N ALA A 265 -27.13 26.90 -2.62
CA ALA A 265 -28.56 27.21 -2.73
C ALA A 265 -29.00 28.21 -1.66
N TYR A 266 -28.49 28.05 -0.44
CA TYR A 266 -28.75 28.97 0.65
C TYR A 266 -28.22 30.38 0.36
N VAL A 267 -26.97 30.52 -0.10
CA VAL A 267 -26.41 31.82 -0.48
C VAL A 267 -27.20 32.43 -1.63
N PHE A 268 -27.52 31.67 -2.69
CA PHE A 268 -28.33 32.16 -3.80
C PHE A 268 -29.66 32.76 -3.34
N MET A 269 -30.39 32.08 -2.45
CA MET A 269 -31.67 32.58 -1.94
C MET A 269 -31.56 33.90 -1.16
N HIS A 270 -30.36 34.28 -0.69
CA HIS A 270 -30.12 35.52 0.04
C HIS A 270 -29.50 36.63 -0.81
N THR A 271 -28.72 36.28 -1.83
CA THR A 271 -27.94 37.25 -2.63
C THR A 271 -28.45 37.42 -4.05
N GLY A 272 -29.10 36.41 -4.62
CA GLY A 272 -29.43 36.35 -6.05
C GLY A 272 -28.21 36.17 -6.95
N ASP A 273 -27.07 35.73 -6.42
CA ASP A 273 -25.81 35.61 -7.17
C ASP A 273 -25.92 34.67 -8.39
N GLU A 274 -25.58 35.17 -9.57
CA GLU A 274 -25.73 34.42 -10.82
C GLU A 274 -24.76 33.23 -10.93
N ASN A 275 -23.59 33.30 -10.30
CA ASN A 275 -22.62 32.20 -10.31
C ASN A 275 -23.11 31.02 -9.47
N CYS A 276 -23.72 31.28 -8.30
CA CYS A 276 -24.41 30.25 -7.52
C CYS A 276 -25.50 29.55 -8.35
N LEU A 277 -26.31 30.33 -9.06
CA LEU A 277 -27.38 29.77 -9.90
C LEU A 277 -26.81 28.93 -11.05
N SER A 278 -25.72 29.39 -11.68
CA SER A 278 -25.01 28.66 -12.73
C SER A 278 -24.52 27.30 -12.22
N PHE A 279 -23.88 27.26 -11.04
CA PHE A 279 -23.46 26.01 -10.40
C PHE A 279 -24.63 25.04 -10.20
N LEU A 280 -25.74 25.51 -9.61
CA LEU A 280 -26.91 24.68 -9.35
C LEU A 280 -27.57 24.17 -10.65
N ASN A 281 -27.67 25.01 -11.67
CA ASN A 281 -28.17 24.61 -12.98
C ASN A 281 -27.31 23.50 -13.58
N ASN A 282 -25.99 23.63 -13.53
CA ASN A 282 -25.06 22.63 -14.05
C ASN A 282 -25.19 21.29 -13.31
N LEU A 283 -25.32 21.33 -11.98
CA LEU A 283 -25.56 20.13 -11.18
C LEU A 283 -26.85 19.42 -11.58
N VAL A 284 -27.95 20.16 -11.62
CA VAL A 284 -29.27 19.60 -11.95
C VAL A 284 -29.30 19.10 -13.40
N ALA A 285 -28.59 19.76 -14.32
CA ALA A 285 -28.43 19.28 -15.69
C ALA A 285 -27.66 17.95 -15.76
N LYS A 286 -26.65 17.75 -14.90
CA LYS A 286 -25.87 16.51 -14.84
C LYS A 286 -26.63 15.36 -14.18
N PHE A 287 -27.24 15.59 -13.02
CA PHE A 287 -27.85 14.55 -12.18
C PHE A 287 -29.36 14.39 -12.42
N GLY A 288 -29.96 15.26 -13.23
CA GLY A 288 -31.37 15.21 -13.60
C GLY A 288 -32.28 15.76 -12.49
N SER A 289 -32.59 14.94 -11.49
CA SER A 289 -33.63 15.23 -10.48
C SER A 289 -33.12 15.30 -9.04
N TYR A 290 -31.83 15.12 -8.80
CA TYR A 290 -31.24 15.21 -7.47
C TYR A 290 -29.89 15.91 -7.53
N VAL A 291 -29.30 16.17 -6.38
CA VAL A 291 -27.90 16.61 -6.25
C VAL A 291 -27.15 15.78 -5.20
N PRO A 292 -25.84 15.53 -5.35
CA PRO A 292 -25.00 14.94 -4.29
C PRO A 292 -24.70 15.96 -3.19
N CYS A 293 -24.01 15.54 -2.11
CA CYS A 293 -23.54 16.46 -1.06
C CYS A 293 -22.21 17.16 -1.40
N LEU A 294 -21.50 16.72 -2.44
CA LEU A 294 -20.23 17.30 -2.84
C LEU A 294 -20.07 17.15 -4.36
N TYR A 295 -19.81 18.25 -5.06
CA TYR A 295 -19.52 18.23 -6.50
C TYR A 295 -18.74 19.49 -6.96
N PRO A 296 -17.70 19.36 -7.80
CA PRO A 296 -17.16 18.14 -8.38
C PRO A 296 -16.29 17.31 -7.42
N VAL A 297 -16.04 16.05 -7.78
CA VAL A 297 -15.16 15.10 -7.04
C VAL A 297 -14.18 14.38 -7.98
N ASP A 298 -13.82 15.06 -9.07
CA ASP A 298 -13.13 14.51 -10.23
C ASP A 298 -11.68 14.07 -9.94
N LEU A 299 -10.98 14.78 -9.06
CA LEU A 299 -9.64 14.42 -8.62
C LEU A 299 -9.69 13.26 -7.62
N LEU A 300 -10.59 13.33 -6.63
CA LEU A 300 -10.75 12.27 -5.63
C LEU A 300 -11.22 10.95 -6.27
N GLU A 301 -12.19 10.97 -7.18
CA GLU A 301 -12.69 9.76 -7.85
C GLU A 301 -11.58 9.04 -8.62
N ARG A 302 -10.78 9.77 -9.40
CA ARG A 302 -9.65 9.23 -10.16
C ARG A 302 -8.60 8.63 -9.25
N LEU A 303 -8.22 9.35 -8.21
CA LEU A 303 -7.21 8.88 -7.26
C LEU A 303 -7.66 7.63 -6.50
N LEU A 304 -8.90 7.60 -6.02
CA LEU A 304 -9.40 6.41 -5.32
C LEU A 304 -9.60 5.21 -6.27
N ALA A 305 -10.01 5.44 -7.53
CA ALA A 305 -10.14 4.37 -8.50
C ALA A 305 -8.79 3.71 -8.79
N VAL A 306 -7.74 4.52 -8.96
CA VAL A 306 -6.35 4.02 -9.13
C VAL A 306 -5.89 3.30 -7.86
N ASP A 307 -6.03 3.90 -6.68
CA ASP A 307 -5.64 3.25 -5.42
C ASP A 307 -6.33 1.91 -5.21
N THR A 308 -7.62 1.83 -5.57
CA THR A 308 -8.42 0.62 -5.41
C THR A 308 -7.88 -0.53 -6.26
N VAL A 309 -7.61 -0.29 -7.56
CA VAL A 309 -7.13 -1.36 -8.45
C VAL A 309 -5.70 -1.80 -8.14
N GLU A 310 -4.84 -0.88 -7.69
CA GLU A 310 -3.48 -1.21 -7.24
C GLU A 310 -3.48 -2.04 -5.97
N ARG A 311 -4.24 -1.62 -4.96
CA ARG A 311 -4.29 -2.34 -3.69
C ARG A 311 -4.98 -3.69 -3.82
N LEU A 312 -5.90 -3.86 -4.77
CA LEU A 312 -6.49 -5.15 -5.14
C LEU A 312 -5.55 -6.03 -5.99
N GLY A 313 -4.41 -5.49 -6.46
CA GLY A 313 -3.42 -6.22 -7.25
C GLY A 313 -3.89 -6.61 -8.66
N ILE A 314 -4.74 -5.77 -9.26
CA ILE A 314 -5.32 -5.94 -10.61
C ILE A 314 -4.95 -4.80 -11.57
N ASP A 315 -4.11 -3.87 -11.12
CA ASP A 315 -3.65 -2.68 -11.84
C ASP A 315 -2.99 -2.97 -13.20
N ARG A 316 -2.27 -4.09 -13.33
CA ARG A 316 -1.62 -4.50 -14.59
C ARG A 316 -2.58 -4.67 -15.77
N HIS A 317 -3.88 -4.80 -15.51
CA HIS A 317 -4.92 -4.89 -16.55
C HIS A 317 -5.37 -3.52 -17.06
N PHE A 318 -4.98 -2.43 -16.38
CA PHE A 318 -5.51 -1.07 -16.52
C PHE A 318 -4.42 0.00 -16.67
N GLU A 319 -3.22 -0.36 -17.13
CA GLU A 319 -2.08 0.57 -17.21
C GLU A 319 -2.40 1.86 -18.00
N LEU A 320 -3.11 1.74 -19.13
CA LEU A 320 -3.50 2.89 -19.94
C LEU A 320 -4.52 3.77 -19.22
N GLU A 321 -5.52 3.15 -18.60
CA GLU A 321 -6.59 3.83 -17.88
C GLU A 321 -6.06 4.56 -16.64
N ILE A 322 -5.14 3.92 -15.89
CA ILE A 322 -4.45 4.53 -14.75
C ILE A 322 -3.62 5.73 -15.20
N LYS A 323 -2.83 5.58 -16.28
CA LYS A 323 -2.02 6.69 -16.82
C LYS A 323 -2.90 7.89 -17.19
N GLN A 324 -4.03 7.66 -17.85
CA GLN A 324 -4.96 8.73 -18.22
C GLN A 324 -5.56 9.43 -16.99
N ALA A 325 -5.94 8.67 -15.96
CA ALA A 325 -6.45 9.21 -14.71
C ALA A 325 -5.40 10.09 -14.00
N LEU A 326 -4.16 9.62 -13.92
CA LEU A 326 -3.07 10.33 -13.26
C LEU A 326 -2.55 11.52 -14.09
N ASP A 327 -2.54 11.44 -15.43
CA ASP A 327 -2.25 12.58 -16.30
C ASP A 327 -3.24 13.73 -16.05
N TYR A 328 -4.53 13.40 -15.85
CA TYR A 328 -5.54 14.38 -15.49
C TYR A 328 -5.26 14.98 -14.12
N VAL A 329 -5.02 14.16 -13.09
CA VAL A 329 -4.70 14.67 -11.74
C VAL A 329 -3.46 15.55 -11.75
N TYR A 330 -2.40 15.13 -12.45
CA TYR A 330 -1.14 15.87 -12.54
C TYR A 330 -1.32 17.25 -13.19
N ARG A 331 -2.26 17.41 -14.13
CA ARG A 331 -2.59 18.70 -14.74
C ARG A 331 -3.07 19.74 -13.72
N TYR A 332 -3.76 19.30 -12.67
CA TYR A 332 -4.30 20.16 -11.61
C TYR A 332 -3.42 20.16 -10.35
N TRP A 333 -2.34 19.36 -10.34
CA TRP A 333 -1.36 19.34 -9.26
C TRP A 333 -0.64 20.69 -9.17
N ASN A 334 -0.52 21.22 -7.95
CA ASN A 334 0.13 22.51 -7.71
C ASN A 334 0.80 22.55 -6.32
N GLU A 335 1.68 23.53 -6.11
CA GLU A 335 2.51 23.67 -4.90
C GLU A 335 1.74 23.96 -3.61
N ARG A 336 0.45 24.30 -3.68
CA ARG A 336 -0.42 24.45 -2.50
C ARG A 336 -1.15 23.16 -2.14
N GLY A 337 -1.31 22.25 -3.11
CA GLY A 337 -2.00 20.98 -2.97
C GLY A 337 -3.29 20.97 -3.78
N ILE A 338 -4.04 19.89 -3.65
CA ILE A 338 -5.28 19.67 -4.41
C ILE A 338 -6.45 19.41 -3.47
N GLY A 339 -7.65 19.77 -3.93
CA GLY A 339 -8.91 19.42 -3.27
C GLY A 339 -9.59 18.23 -3.94
N CYS A 340 -10.81 17.91 -3.51
CA CYS A 340 -11.60 16.80 -4.08
C CYS A 340 -11.89 16.98 -5.58
N GLY A 341 -11.96 18.22 -6.07
CA GLY A 341 -12.12 18.51 -7.48
C GLY A 341 -11.28 19.67 -8.01
N LYS A 342 -11.26 19.82 -9.35
CA LYS A 342 -10.38 20.77 -10.07
C LYS A 342 -10.56 22.24 -9.71
N ASP A 343 -11.78 22.63 -9.32
CA ASP A 343 -12.15 24.01 -9.01
C ASP A 343 -12.12 24.32 -7.50
N ASN A 344 -11.60 23.41 -6.67
CA ASN A 344 -11.54 23.62 -5.23
C ASN A 344 -10.64 24.80 -4.88
N SER A 345 -11.20 25.75 -4.12
CA SER A 345 -10.44 26.86 -3.54
C SER A 345 -9.63 26.45 -2.30
N LEU A 346 -9.98 25.33 -1.64
CA LEU A 346 -9.29 24.79 -0.48
C LEU A 346 -8.59 23.46 -0.77
N VAL A 347 -7.45 23.28 -0.13
CA VAL A 347 -6.62 22.08 -0.16
C VAL A 347 -7.21 21.03 0.77
N ASP A 348 -7.20 19.77 0.33
CA ASP A 348 -7.64 18.62 1.12
C ASP A 348 -6.42 17.71 1.40
N LEU A 349 -6.16 17.41 2.68
CA LEU A 349 -4.99 16.62 3.09
C LEU A 349 -5.07 15.17 2.60
N GLU A 350 -6.25 14.55 2.70
CA GLU A 350 -6.47 13.18 2.22
C GLU A 350 -6.17 13.09 0.73
N VAL A 351 -6.75 14.01 -0.06
CA VAL A 351 -6.60 14.03 -1.52
C VAL A 351 -5.18 14.39 -1.92
N THR A 352 -4.54 15.36 -1.26
CA THR A 352 -3.17 15.78 -1.57
C THR A 352 -2.17 14.68 -1.25
N ALA A 353 -2.29 14.03 -0.09
CA ALA A 353 -1.41 12.93 0.30
C ALA A 353 -1.59 11.71 -0.63
N LEU A 354 -2.83 11.37 -0.96
CA LEU A 354 -3.14 10.31 -1.92
C LEU A 354 -2.59 10.64 -3.31
N GLY A 355 -2.80 11.88 -3.78
CA GLY A 355 -2.29 12.41 -5.04
C GLY A 355 -0.77 12.33 -5.12
N PHE A 356 -0.07 12.85 -4.11
CA PHE A 356 1.39 12.77 -4.03
C PHE A 356 1.86 11.31 -4.14
N ARG A 357 1.28 10.41 -3.35
CA ARG A 357 1.70 9.01 -3.29
C ARG A 357 1.56 8.33 -4.65
N LEU A 358 0.38 8.44 -5.26
CA LEU A 358 0.10 7.80 -6.55
C LEU A 358 0.90 8.44 -7.68
N LEU A 359 0.99 9.76 -7.75
CA LEU A 359 1.82 10.45 -8.74
C LEU A 359 3.29 10.03 -8.63
N ARG A 360 3.84 9.95 -7.41
CA ARG A 360 5.21 9.51 -7.18
C ARG A 360 5.44 8.04 -7.56
N LEU A 361 4.54 7.14 -7.18
CA LEU A 361 4.60 5.71 -7.56
C LEU A 361 4.58 5.52 -9.08
N HIS A 362 3.86 6.40 -9.78
CA HIS A 362 3.80 6.42 -11.26
C HIS A 362 4.86 7.31 -11.91
N ARG A 363 5.92 7.67 -11.16
CA ARG A 363 7.12 8.38 -11.65
C ARG A 363 6.84 9.80 -12.17
N TYR A 364 5.73 10.43 -11.75
CA TYR A 364 5.52 11.86 -11.97
C TYR A 364 6.43 12.69 -11.05
N ASN A 365 6.86 13.84 -11.54
CA ASN A 365 7.68 14.75 -10.75
C ASN A 365 6.79 15.52 -9.76
N VAL A 366 6.79 15.09 -8.51
CA VAL A 366 6.09 15.74 -7.39
C VAL A 366 7.07 16.05 -6.25
N SER A 367 7.06 17.31 -5.83
CA SER A 367 7.94 17.80 -4.76
C SER A 367 7.37 17.49 -3.38
N PRO A 368 8.16 16.99 -2.42
CA PRO A 368 7.72 16.82 -1.02
C PRO A 368 7.56 18.16 -0.31
N ALA A 369 8.05 19.28 -0.89
CA ALA A 369 7.87 20.62 -0.34
C ALA A 369 6.38 21.00 -0.22
N ILE A 370 5.52 20.35 -1.01
CA ILE A 370 4.08 20.42 -0.83
C ILE A 370 3.67 20.06 0.60
N PHE A 371 4.32 19.06 1.21
CA PHE A 371 4.03 18.67 2.58
C PHE A 371 4.50 19.71 3.56
N ALA A 372 5.56 20.48 3.31
CA ALA A 372 5.91 21.59 4.19
C ALA A 372 4.82 22.66 4.19
N VAL A 373 4.29 23.00 3.00
CA VAL A 373 3.19 23.97 2.85
C VAL A 373 1.90 23.44 3.49
N VAL A 374 1.55 22.19 3.22
CA VAL A 374 0.44 21.49 3.85
C VAL A 374 0.68 21.47 5.37
N PHE A 375 1.85 21.11 5.87
CA PHE A 375 2.11 21.06 7.30
C PHE A 375 1.88 22.37 8.01
N GLU A 376 2.32 23.48 7.44
CA GLU A 376 2.02 24.79 8.01
C GLU A 376 0.52 25.14 7.93
N ASN A 377 -0.18 24.74 6.86
CA ASN A 377 -1.62 24.96 6.73
C ASN A 377 -2.47 24.07 7.66
N PHE A 378 -1.93 22.95 8.10
CA PHE A 378 -2.63 21.93 8.89
C PHE A 378 -2.07 21.84 10.31
N LYS A 379 -1.32 22.84 10.79
CA LYS A 379 -0.88 22.97 12.19
C LYS A 379 -1.62 24.11 12.90
N ASP A 380 -1.85 23.95 14.20
CA ASP A 380 -2.36 25.00 15.07
C ASP A 380 -1.22 25.91 15.57
N GLU A 381 -1.57 26.95 16.34
CA GLU A 381 -0.60 27.89 16.95
C GLU A 381 0.38 27.21 17.91
N SER A 382 0.10 25.99 18.37
CA SER A 382 0.99 25.18 19.20
C SER A 382 1.91 24.26 18.39
N GLY A 383 1.79 24.28 17.06
CA GLY A 383 2.54 23.43 16.13
C GLY A 383 2.04 21.98 16.06
N GLN A 384 0.87 21.67 16.65
CA GLN A 384 0.22 20.37 16.51
C GLN A 384 -0.60 20.34 15.22
N PHE A 385 -0.60 19.21 14.50
CA PHE A 385 -1.51 19.12 13.37
C PHE A 385 -2.96 19.10 13.83
N VAL A 386 -3.77 19.89 13.14
CA VAL A 386 -5.22 19.92 13.23
C VAL A 386 -5.76 19.76 11.82
N CYS A 387 -6.72 18.85 11.65
CA CYS A 387 -7.51 18.89 10.43
C CYS A 387 -8.21 20.25 10.33
N PRO A 388 -8.39 20.80 9.12
CA PRO A 388 -9.14 22.01 8.94
C PRO A 388 -10.53 21.76 9.53
N PRO A 389 -11.15 22.76 10.18
CA PRO A 389 -12.50 22.58 10.66
C PRO A 389 -13.41 22.14 9.48
N GLY A 390 -14.50 21.40 9.73
CA GLY A 390 -15.32 20.82 8.66
C GLY A 390 -14.81 19.48 8.08
N GLN A 391 -13.58 19.05 8.41
CA GLN A 391 -13.04 17.73 8.03
C GLN A 391 -12.88 16.74 9.20
N ALA A 392 -13.49 17.03 10.36
CA ALA A 392 -13.33 16.21 11.59
C ALA A 392 -13.65 14.72 11.36
N ASN A 393 -14.66 14.40 10.53
CA ASN A 393 -15.06 13.02 10.23
C ASN A 393 -14.09 12.26 9.30
N ARG A 394 -13.13 12.98 8.69
CA ARG A 394 -12.12 12.45 7.76
C ARG A 394 -10.69 12.57 8.32
N GLU A 395 -10.54 12.92 9.60
CA GLU A 395 -9.23 13.14 10.19
C GLU A 395 -8.39 11.85 10.17
N ILE A 396 -8.99 10.72 10.54
CA ILE A 396 -8.30 9.42 10.56
C ILE A 396 -7.87 8.99 9.14
N THR A 397 -8.72 9.15 8.13
CA THR A 397 -8.40 8.78 6.73
C THR A 397 -7.35 9.70 6.11
N SER A 398 -7.38 10.99 6.44
CA SER A 398 -6.33 11.95 6.09
C SER A 398 -4.98 11.54 6.67
N MET A 399 -4.93 11.18 7.96
CA MET A 399 -3.69 10.77 8.63
C MET A 399 -3.15 9.45 8.10
N LEU A 400 -4.02 8.50 7.76
CA LEU A 400 -3.62 7.25 7.11
C LEU A 400 -3.03 7.50 5.70
N SER A 401 -3.63 8.41 4.93
CA SER A 401 -3.15 8.77 3.59
C SER A 401 -1.78 9.45 3.67
N LEU A 402 -1.59 10.37 4.62
CA LEU A 402 -0.32 11.04 4.87
C LEU A 402 0.76 10.05 5.37
N TYR A 403 0.40 9.12 6.25
CA TYR A 403 1.29 8.05 6.69
C TYR A 403 1.83 7.27 5.50
N ARG A 404 0.95 6.75 4.63
CA ARG A 404 1.36 6.00 3.43
C ARG A 404 2.18 6.83 2.44
N ALA A 405 1.85 8.11 2.28
CA ALA A 405 2.63 9.00 1.43
C ALA A 405 4.06 9.17 1.95
N SER A 406 4.22 9.30 3.28
CA SER A 406 5.52 9.47 3.95
C SER A 406 6.49 8.31 3.72
N GLU A 407 5.98 7.11 3.43
CA GLU A 407 6.80 5.93 3.15
C GLU A 407 7.50 6.00 1.79
N LEU A 408 7.16 6.96 0.93
CA LEU A 408 7.84 7.16 -0.35
C LEU A 408 8.95 8.21 -0.30
N ALA A 409 9.52 8.45 0.87
CA ALA A 409 10.60 9.42 1.07
C ALA A 409 11.84 9.08 0.23
N PHE A 410 12.39 10.09 -0.44
CA PHE A 410 13.73 10.05 -1.02
C PHE A 410 14.78 10.59 -0.04
N PRO A 411 16.08 10.34 -0.25
CA PRO A 411 17.12 10.90 0.61
C PRO A 411 17.06 12.43 0.70
N GLY A 412 17.19 12.97 1.90
CA GLY A 412 17.15 14.41 2.18
C GLY A 412 15.75 15.01 2.35
N GLU A 413 14.67 14.24 2.15
CA GLU A 413 13.29 14.72 2.33
C GLU A 413 12.83 14.67 3.80
N ASN A 414 13.46 15.45 4.68
CA ASN A 414 13.21 15.43 6.15
C ASN A 414 11.73 15.63 6.53
N VAL A 415 10.99 16.40 5.73
CA VAL A 415 9.55 16.63 5.93
C VAL A 415 8.75 15.32 5.91
N MET A 416 9.19 14.32 5.14
CA MET A 416 8.55 13.00 5.09
C MET A 416 8.80 12.21 6.38
N ASP A 417 9.97 12.36 7.00
CA ASP A 417 10.26 11.71 8.27
C ASP A 417 9.41 12.30 9.40
N GLU A 418 9.28 13.63 9.43
CA GLU A 418 8.38 14.34 10.35
C GLU A 418 6.93 13.88 10.18
N ALA A 419 6.46 13.76 8.92
CA ALA A 419 5.15 13.23 8.56
C ALA A 419 4.91 11.86 9.17
N ARG A 420 5.86 10.96 8.98
CA ARG A 420 5.77 9.56 9.38
C ARG A 420 5.71 9.43 10.90
N ILE A 421 6.58 10.15 11.61
CA ILE A 421 6.64 10.14 13.09
C ILE A 421 5.31 10.64 13.66
N PHE A 422 4.82 11.77 13.13
CA PHE A 422 3.58 12.38 13.59
C PHE A 422 2.38 11.46 13.38
N THR A 423 2.17 11.01 12.14
CA THR A 423 1.02 10.17 11.76
C THR A 423 1.05 8.82 12.47
N THR A 424 2.22 8.23 12.70
CA THR A 424 2.36 7.01 13.50
C THR A 424 1.80 7.19 14.91
N LYS A 425 2.17 8.30 15.58
CA LYS A 425 1.68 8.62 16.93
C LYS A 425 0.17 8.84 16.93
N TYR A 426 -0.34 9.60 15.97
CA TYR A 426 -1.77 9.88 15.83
C TYR A 426 -2.58 8.59 15.62
N LEU A 427 -2.20 7.78 14.63
CA LEU A 427 -2.93 6.57 14.24
C LEU A 427 -2.93 5.51 15.36
N ARG A 428 -1.83 5.37 16.12
CA ARG A 428 -1.79 4.52 17.32
C ARG A 428 -2.76 5.01 18.40
N GLY A 429 -2.88 6.33 18.58
CA GLY A 429 -3.88 6.93 19.48
C GLY A 429 -5.30 6.65 19.00
N ALA A 430 -5.58 6.89 17.72
CA ALA A 430 -6.91 6.71 17.12
C ALA A 430 -7.43 5.27 17.22
N LEU A 431 -6.55 4.26 17.17
CA LEU A 431 -6.92 2.86 17.37
C LEU A 431 -7.56 2.58 18.76
N THR A 432 -7.32 3.43 19.77
CA THR A 432 -7.89 3.25 21.12
C THR A 432 -9.33 3.76 21.25
N SER A 433 -9.79 4.57 20.31
CA SER A 433 -11.08 5.27 20.37
C SER A 433 -11.80 5.31 19.02
N ILE A 434 -11.59 4.29 18.18
CA ILE A 434 -12.19 4.24 16.85
C ILE A 434 -13.72 4.04 16.94
N SER A 435 -14.46 4.85 16.19
CA SER A 435 -15.92 4.84 16.21
C SER A 435 -16.54 3.60 15.56
N ASP A 436 -17.76 3.25 15.94
CA ASP A 436 -18.51 2.13 15.36
C ASP A 436 -18.68 2.26 13.84
N TRP A 437 -18.92 3.49 13.34
CA TRP A 437 -18.96 3.76 11.91
C TRP A 437 -17.66 3.35 11.20
N ASN A 438 -16.52 3.73 11.78
CA ASN A 438 -15.21 3.41 11.23
C ASN A 438 -14.85 1.92 11.36
N ASN A 439 -15.27 1.27 12.45
CA ASN A 439 -15.12 -0.18 12.62
C ASN A 439 -15.92 -0.97 11.59
N ASN A 440 -17.16 -0.57 11.31
CA ASN A 440 -18.01 -1.23 10.33
C ASN A 440 -17.42 -1.19 8.91
N ARG A 441 -16.54 -0.21 8.61
CA ARG A 441 -15.81 -0.08 7.35
C ARG A 441 -14.41 -0.73 7.36
N ASN A 442 -14.09 -1.52 8.39
CA ASN A 442 -12.77 -2.13 8.60
C ASN A 442 -11.59 -1.14 8.72
N LEU A 443 -11.84 0.15 8.97
CA LEU A 443 -10.77 1.16 9.00
C LEU A 443 -9.74 0.88 10.11
N GLY A 444 -10.18 0.38 11.26
CA GLY A 444 -9.26 0.00 12.35
C GLY A 444 -8.32 -1.14 11.98
N GLN A 445 -8.80 -2.12 11.22
CA GLN A 445 -7.97 -3.22 10.71
C GLN A 445 -6.97 -2.68 9.68
N GLU A 446 -7.40 -1.78 8.81
CA GLU A 446 -6.54 -1.14 7.81
C GLU A 446 -5.42 -0.31 8.45
N ILE A 447 -5.72 0.48 9.49
CA ILE A 447 -4.73 1.29 10.21
C ILE A 447 -3.73 0.39 10.92
N LYS A 448 -4.22 -0.62 11.66
CA LYS A 448 -3.36 -1.57 12.35
C LYS A 448 -2.40 -2.24 11.36
N TYR A 449 -2.93 -2.69 10.23
CA TYR A 449 -2.14 -3.33 9.20
C TYR A 449 -1.06 -2.40 8.63
N ALA A 450 -1.42 -1.16 8.27
CA ALA A 450 -0.47 -0.19 7.73
C ALA A 450 0.67 0.12 8.72
N LEU A 451 0.37 0.26 10.00
CA LEU A 451 1.38 0.51 11.05
C LEU A 451 2.31 -0.69 11.32
N GLU A 452 1.83 -1.91 11.09
CA GLU A 452 2.58 -3.15 11.29
C GLU A 452 3.39 -3.56 10.05
N ASN A 453 2.98 -3.10 8.86
CA ASN A 453 3.56 -3.51 7.57
C ASN A 453 3.86 -2.28 6.70
N PRO A 454 4.98 -1.58 6.96
CA PRO A 454 5.39 -0.41 6.18
C PRO A 454 5.56 -0.75 4.69
N TRP A 455 5.25 0.16 3.77
CA TRP A 455 5.23 -0.12 2.31
C TRP A 455 6.50 -0.81 1.79
N GLN A 456 7.70 -0.38 2.22
CA GLN A 456 8.96 -1.00 1.79
C GLN A 456 9.16 -2.43 2.33
N LYS A 457 8.40 -2.83 3.34
CA LYS A 457 8.48 -4.13 4.02
C LYS A 457 7.15 -4.87 3.89
N THR A 458 6.69 -5.03 2.65
CA THR A 458 5.45 -5.74 2.33
C THR A 458 5.66 -6.72 1.18
N VAL A 459 4.83 -7.76 1.16
CA VAL A 459 4.85 -8.81 0.12
C VAL A 459 3.68 -8.54 -0.85
N PRO A 460 3.93 -8.12 -2.12
CA PRO A 460 2.87 -7.60 -3.00
C PRO A 460 1.64 -8.50 -3.16
N ARG A 461 1.82 -9.80 -3.38
CA ARG A 461 0.70 -10.74 -3.49
C ARG A 461 -0.07 -10.92 -2.18
N TYR A 462 0.64 -10.88 -1.05
CA TYR A 462 0.02 -10.98 0.28
C TYR A 462 -0.81 -9.71 0.60
N GLU A 463 -0.28 -8.53 0.28
CA GLU A 463 -1.00 -7.25 0.37
C GLU A 463 -2.32 -7.30 -0.41
N ALA A 464 -2.26 -7.69 -1.68
CA ALA A 464 -3.45 -7.80 -2.52
C ALA A 464 -4.48 -8.77 -1.93
N LYS A 465 -4.01 -9.93 -1.42
CA LYS A 465 -4.88 -10.91 -0.75
C LYS A 465 -5.56 -10.34 0.49
N ARG A 466 -4.82 -9.63 1.34
CA ARG A 466 -5.34 -8.99 2.55
C ARG A 466 -6.31 -7.87 2.21
N TYR A 467 -6.02 -7.07 1.20
CA TYR A 467 -6.92 -6.00 0.80
C TYR A 467 -8.22 -6.53 0.22
N CYS A 468 -8.22 -7.66 -0.51
CA CYS A 468 -9.45 -8.35 -0.92
C CYS A 468 -10.35 -8.75 0.27
N GLN A 469 -9.78 -8.96 1.47
CA GLN A 469 -10.55 -9.30 2.68
C GLN A 469 -11.11 -8.08 3.40
N ILE A 470 -10.48 -6.91 3.22
CA ILE A 470 -10.83 -5.65 3.89
C ILE A 470 -11.75 -4.80 3.02
N TYR A 471 -11.56 -4.85 1.70
CA TYR A 471 -12.29 -4.08 0.70
C TYR A 471 -13.81 -4.34 0.79
N GLN A 472 -14.57 -3.26 0.87
CA GLN A 472 -16.03 -3.30 0.94
C GLN A 472 -16.63 -2.72 -0.36
N PRO A 473 -17.25 -3.56 -1.22
CA PRO A 473 -17.91 -3.09 -2.43
C PRO A 473 -18.98 -2.01 -2.21
N ASP A 474 -19.64 -2.03 -1.06
CA ASP A 474 -20.72 -1.10 -0.72
C ASP A 474 -20.28 0.03 0.22
N ASN A 475 -18.97 0.33 0.24
CA ASN A 475 -18.38 1.34 1.13
C ASN A 475 -19.04 2.72 1.00
N ALA A 476 -19.21 3.40 2.13
CA ALA A 476 -19.85 4.70 2.22
C ALA A 476 -19.00 5.69 3.02
N TRP A 477 -19.12 6.98 2.70
CA TRP A 477 -18.40 8.07 3.37
C TRP A 477 -19.36 9.04 4.05
N LEU A 478 -18.83 9.71 5.08
CA LEU A 478 -19.51 10.79 5.76
C LEU A 478 -19.09 12.13 5.15
N GLY A 479 -20.06 12.85 4.58
CA GLY A 479 -20.01 14.29 4.36
C GLY A 479 -21.12 14.96 5.16
N GLU A 480 -21.75 16.00 4.58
CA GLU A 480 -23.02 16.56 5.10
C GLU A 480 -24.14 15.51 5.13
N SER A 481 -24.05 14.51 4.26
CA SER A 481 -24.84 13.28 4.28
C SER A 481 -23.97 12.07 3.94
N ILE A 482 -24.51 10.87 4.13
CA ILE A 482 -23.86 9.64 3.67
C ILE A 482 -23.84 9.64 2.13
N HIS A 483 -22.66 9.46 1.55
CA HIS A 483 -22.51 9.31 0.10
C HIS A 483 -21.64 8.12 -0.28
N LYS A 484 -21.79 7.67 -1.53
CA LYS A 484 -21.02 6.57 -2.14
C LYS A 484 -20.50 6.98 -3.51
N MET A 485 -19.47 6.28 -3.96
CA MET A 485 -18.81 6.46 -5.27
C MET A 485 -18.78 5.10 -5.98
N PRO A 486 -19.88 4.72 -6.68
CA PRO A 486 -20.06 3.37 -7.24
C PRO A 486 -19.01 2.96 -8.28
N ARG A 487 -18.34 3.94 -8.89
CA ARG A 487 -17.25 3.68 -9.86
C ARG A 487 -15.91 3.37 -9.18
N VAL A 488 -15.82 3.58 -7.88
CA VAL A 488 -14.64 3.32 -7.05
C VAL A 488 -14.88 2.07 -6.18
N TYR A 489 -16.07 1.96 -5.58
CA TYR A 489 -16.45 0.80 -4.78
C TYR A 489 -17.60 0.06 -5.43
N ASN A 490 -17.32 -1.17 -5.88
CA ASN A 490 -18.30 -2.06 -6.48
C ASN A 490 -17.83 -3.52 -6.47
N ASP A 491 -18.78 -4.43 -6.67
CA ASP A 491 -18.52 -5.88 -6.62
C ASP A 491 -17.61 -6.36 -7.75
N LYS A 492 -17.56 -5.66 -8.89
CA LYS A 492 -16.77 -6.10 -10.05
C LYS A 492 -15.27 -6.04 -9.77
N TYR A 493 -14.82 -5.01 -9.06
CA TYR A 493 -13.43 -4.91 -8.63
C TYR A 493 -13.04 -6.08 -7.73
N LEU A 494 -13.86 -6.39 -6.72
CA LEU A 494 -13.58 -7.49 -5.80
C LEU A 494 -13.67 -8.86 -6.48
N GLU A 495 -14.67 -9.06 -7.34
CA GLU A 495 -14.82 -10.29 -8.11
C GLU A 495 -13.61 -10.54 -9.01
N LEU A 496 -13.17 -9.51 -9.75
CA LEU A 496 -11.98 -9.61 -10.59
C LEU A 496 -10.73 -9.87 -9.74
N ALA A 497 -10.54 -9.17 -8.62
CA ALA A 497 -9.38 -9.33 -7.77
C ALA A 497 -9.23 -10.74 -7.21
N LYS A 498 -10.32 -11.32 -6.68
CA LYS A 498 -10.32 -12.70 -6.19
C LYS A 498 -10.07 -13.71 -7.31
N LEU A 499 -10.73 -13.52 -8.46
CA LEU A 499 -10.61 -14.41 -9.60
C LEU A 499 -9.20 -14.37 -10.20
N ASP A 500 -8.65 -13.17 -10.42
CA ASP A 500 -7.31 -12.95 -10.94
C ASP A 500 -6.23 -13.50 -10.02
N PHE A 501 -6.34 -13.25 -8.72
CA PHE A 501 -5.45 -13.85 -7.72
C PHE A 501 -5.45 -15.38 -7.82
N ASN A 502 -6.64 -15.99 -7.92
CA ASN A 502 -6.78 -17.45 -7.98
C ASN A 502 -6.27 -18.05 -9.29
N ILE A 503 -6.43 -17.35 -10.42
CA ILE A 503 -5.86 -17.74 -11.71
C ILE A 503 -4.32 -17.74 -11.62
N VAL A 504 -3.72 -16.64 -11.16
CA VAL A 504 -2.27 -16.53 -10.99
C VAL A 504 -1.76 -17.57 -9.98
N HIS A 505 -2.44 -17.74 -8.86
CA HIS A 505 -2.13 -18.77 -7.87
C HIS A 505 -2.11 -20.17 -8.50
N SER A 506 -3.04 -20.45 -9.43
CA SER A 506 -3.07 -21.73 -10.16
C SER A 506 -1.84 -21.92 -11.04
N ASP A 507 -1.36 -20.87 -11.71
CA ASP A 507 -0.16 -20.92 -12.54
C ASP A 507 1.10 -21.14 -11.68
N LEU A 508 1.22 -20.37 -10.59
CA LEU A 508 2.32 -20.50 -9.63
C LEU A 508 2.35 -21.88 -8.94
N LEU A 509 1.19 -22.49 -8.72
CA LEU A 509 1.09 -23.85 -8.17
C LEU A 509 1.73 -24.89 -9.10
N GLU A 510 1.52 -24.78 -10.41
CA GLU A 510 2.13 -25.69 -11.38
C GLU A 510 3.63 -25.43 -11.52
N GLU A 511 4.06 -24.18 -11.50
CA GLU A 511 5.48 -23.81 -11.44
C GLU A 511 6.16 -24.38 -10.20
N MET A 512 5.53 -24.26 -9.03
CA MET A 512 6.03 -24.82 -7.78
C MET A 512 6.25 -26.34 -7.88
N LYS A 513 5.32 -27.07 -8.51
CA LYS A 513 5.50 -28.53 -8.75
C LYS A 513 6.65 -28.83 -9.69
N ASN A 514 6.93 -27.96 -10.65
CA ASN A 514 8.06 -28.13 -11.56
C ASN A 514 9.39 -27.84 -10.85
N VAL A 515 9.44 -26.79 -10.03
CA VAL A 515 10.59 -26.47 -9.18
C VAL A 515 10.93 -27.62 -8.24
N THR A 516 9.96 -28.17 -7.52
CA THR A 516 10.24 -29.25 -6.56
C THR A 516 10.61 -30.56 -7.22
N ARG A 517 10.06 -30.86 -8.41
CA ARG A 517 10.49 -32.00 -9.22
C ARG A 517 11.93 -31.82 -9.70
N TRP A 518 12.27 -30.64 -10.23
CA TRP A 518 13.64 -30.31 -10.62
C TRP A 518 14.60 -30.43 -9.43
N PHE A 519 14.25 -29.86 -8.27
CA PHE A 519 15.11 -29.88 -7.08
C PHE A 519 15.45 -31.32 -6.67
N LYS A 520 14.46 -32.21 -6.67
CA LYS A 520 14.65 -33.65 -6.39
C LYS A 520 15.68 -34.30 -7.32
N ASP A 521 15.63 -33.96 -8.60
CA ASP A 521 16.46 -34.60 -9.64
C ASP A 521 17.80 -33.87 -9.89
N SER A 522 17.99 -32.67 -9.30
CA SER A 522 19.14 -31.79 -9.53
C SER A 522 20.47 -32.28 -8.94
N GLY A 523 20.42 -33.24 -8.00
CA GLY A 523 21.58 -33.64 -7.21
C GLY A 523 21.85 -32.77 -5.97
N LEU A 524 21.23 -31.59 -5.85
CA LEU A 524 21.33 -30.74 -4.65
C LEU A 524 20.90 -31.44 -3.34
N PRO A 525 19.88 -32.32 -3.31
CA PRO A 525 19.51 -33.05 -2.09
C PRO A 525 20.59 -33.98 -1.54
N GLN A 526 21.65 -34.28 -2.31
CA GLN A 526 22.77 -35.09 -1.84
C GLN A 526 23.66 -34.34 -0.84
N PHE A 527 23.59 -33.00 -0.79
CA PHE A 527 24.35 -32.17 0.14
C PHE A 527 23.64 -32.05 1.49
N THR A 528 23.65 -33.13 2.27
CA THR A 528 22.95 -33.21 3.56
C THR A 528 23.50 -32.27 4.64
N PHE A 529 24.55 -31.51 4.36
CA PHE A 529 25.04 -30.45 5.24
C PHE A 529 24.26 -29.14 5.07
N ALA A 530 23.56 -28.97 3.95
CA ALA A 530 22.79 -27.79 3.60
C ALA A 530 21.28 -27.99 3.80
N ARG A 531 20.55 -26.87 3.92
CA ARG A 531 19.08 -26.89 4.14
C ARG A 531 18.32 -26.95 2.81
N GLU A 532 17.28 -27.79 2.73
CA GLU A 532 16.42 -27.86 1.54
C GLU A 532 15.33 -26.77 1.57
N ARG A 533 15.48 -25.72 0.75
CA ARG A 533 14.59 -24.54 0.75
C ARG A 533 13.98 -24.12 -0.60
N PRO A 534 13.64 -25.04 -1.53
CA PRO A 534 13.20 -24.66 -2.88
C PRO A 534 11.92 -23.80 -2.90
N LEU A 535 11.01 -24.00 -1.94
CA LEU A 535 9.77 -23.21 -1.87
C LEU A 535 9.96 -21.81 -1.30
N GLU A 536 10.90 -21.64 -0.38
CA GLU A 536 11.20 -20.34 0.22
C GLU A 536 11.84 -19.43 -0.83
N PHE A 537 12.76 -19.96 -1.64
CA PHE A 537 13.36 -19.23 -2.75
C PHE A 537 12.39 -18.98 -3.91
N PHE A 538 11.51 -19.94 -4.21
CA PHE A 538 10.44 -19.69 -5.19
C PHE A 538 9.50 -18.58 -4.72
N PHE A 539 9.12 -18.58 -3.44
CA PHE A 539 8.31 -17.54 -2.84
C PHE A 539 8.97 -16.16 -2.89
N LEU A 540 10.28 -16.09 -2.61
CA LEU A 540 11.06 -14.85 -2.61
C LEU A 540 10.85 -14.04 -3.90
N ILE A 541 10.86 -14.72 -5.05
CA ILE A 541 10.61 -14.07 -6.34
C ILE A 541 9.13 -14.04 -6.75
N ALA A 542 8.39 -15.14 -6.54
CA ALA A 542 7.02 -15.28 -7.02
C ALA A 542 6.01 -14.39 -6.29
N ALA A 543 6.32 -13.94 -5.07
CA ALA A 543 5.43 -13.10 -4.30
C ALA A 543 5.42 -11.62 -4.75
N GLY A 544 6.48 -11.19 -5.45
CA GLY A 544 6.60 -9.87 -6.07
C GLY A 544 6.43 -9.91 -7.59
N THR A 545 7.18 -10.77 -8.28
CA THR A 545 7.14 -10.93 -9.75
C THR A 545 6.22 -12.10 -10.11
N PHE A 546 4.92 -11.91 -9.98
CA PHE A 546 3.92 -12.98 -10.07
C PHE A 546 3.28 -13.14 -11.45
N GLU A 547 3.53 -12.23 -12.38
CA GLU A 547 2.84 -12.22 -13.67
C GLU A 547 3.17 -13.49 -14.48
N PRO A 548 2.19 -14.12 -15.17
CA PRO A 548 2.39 -15.43 -15.81
C PRO A 548 3.54 -15.48 -16.82
N GLN A 549 3.81 -14.39 -17.54
CA GLN A 549 4.87 -14.30 -18.54
C GLN A 549 6.30 -14.40 -17.97
N TYR A 550 6.48 -14.26 -16.65
CA TYR A 550 7.80 -14.26 -16.01
C TYR A 550 8.20 -15.60 -15.38
N ALA A 551 7.58 -16.71 -15.80
CA ALA A 551 7.89 -18.06 -15.30
C ALA A 551 9.37 -18.45 -15.46
N ALA A 552 10.02 -18.06 -16.56
CA ALA A 552 11.44 -18.33 -16.80
C ALA A 552 12.35 -17.59 -15.80
N CYS A 553 12.05 -16.32 -15.51
CA CYS A 553 12.72 -15.54 -14.47
C CYS A 553 12.61 -16.22 -13.10
N ARG A 554 11.40 -16.59 -12.68
CA ARG A 554 11.17 -17.27 -11.39
C ARG A 554 11.92 -18.59 -11.29
N LEU A 555 11.92 -19.39 -12.35
CA LEU A 555 12.62 -20.67 -12.39
C LEU A 555 14.14 -20.50 -12.25
N ALA A 556 14.75 -19.65 -13.08
CA ALA A 556 16.20 -19.42 -13.05
C ALA A 556 16.66 -18.87 -11.69
N PHE A 557 15.94 -17.86 -11.17
CA PHE A 557 16.16 -17.31 -9.84
C PHE A 557 16.14 -18.41 -8.77
N THR A 558 15.09 -19.25 -8.77
CA THR A 558 14.94 -20.31 -7.76
C THR A 558 16.06 -21.34 -7.84
N LYS A 559 16.47 -21.73 -9.05
CA LYS A 559 17.57 -22.69 -9.24
C LYS A 559 18.88 -22.16 -8.67
N VAL A 560 19.18 -20.90 -8.97
CA VAL A 560 20.39 -20.21 -8.51
C VAL A 560 20.38 -20.05 -6.99
N ALA A 561 19.26 -19.64 -6.39
CA ALA A 561 19.15 -19.54 -4.93
C ALA A 561 19.33 -20.90 -4.23
N CYS A 562 18.74 -21.97 -4.78
CA CYS A 562 18.96 -23.34 -4.28
C CYS A 562 20.43 -23.78 -4.36
N LEU A 563 21.16 -23.35 -5.38
CA LEU A 563 22.59 -23.63 -5.51
C LEU A 563 23.41 -22.78 -4.53
N GLN A 564 23.11 -21.48 -4.43
CA GLN A 564 23.78 -20.55 -3.53
C GLN A 564 23.72 -21.02 -2.08
N THR A 565 22.58 -21.51 -1.59
CA THR A 565 22.53 -22.03 -0.21
C THR A 565 23.45 -23.22 0.03
N VAL A 566 23.74 -24.05 -0.98
CA VAL A 566 24.67 -25.16 -0.83
C VAL A 566 26.11 -24.64 -0.82
N LEU A 567 26.40 -23.64 -1.65
CA LEU A 567 27.71 -23.00 -1.70
C LEU A 567 28.01 -22.23 -0.42
N ASP A 568 27.05 -21.47 0.09
CA ASP A 568 27.09 -20.76 1.38
C ASP A 568 27.48 -21.71 2.53
N ASP A 569 26.65 -22.73 2.77
CA ASP A 569 26.88 -23.74 3.82
C ASP A 569 28.19 -24.53 3.60
N MET A 570 28.68 -24.62 2.34
CA MET A 570 29.97 -25.23 2.01
C MET A 570 31.14 -24.32 2.42
N TYR A 571 31.07 -23.02 2.15
CA TYR A 571 32.17 -22.08 2.39
C TYR A 571 32.28 -21.63 3.85
N ASP A 572 31.16 -21.38 4.54
CA ASP A 572 31.17 -20.83 5.90
C ASP A 572 31.21 -21.91 7.02
N THR A 573 30.81 -23.14 6.68
CA THR A 573 30.50 -24.17 7.69
C THR A 573 31.18 -25.51 7.40
N TYR A 574 30.94 -26.12 6.23
CA TYR A 574 31.28 -27.53 5.99
C TYR A 574 32.69 -27.77 5.45
N GLY A 575 33.12 -26.98 4.46
CA GLY A 575 34.39 -27.12 3.77
C GLY A 575 35.58 -26.71 4.63
N THR A 576 36.73 -27.33 4.41
CA THR A 576 37.98 -26.85 5.01
C THR A 576 38.62 -25.79 4.12
N LEU A 577 39.43 -24.89 4.67
CA LEU A 577 40.07 -23.83 3.89
C LEU A 577 40.85 -24.36 2.67
N ASP A 578 41.56 -25.48 2.82
CA ASP A 578 42.31 -26.11 1.72
C ASP A 578 41.39 -26.70 0.64
N GLU A 579 40.26 -27.30 1.04
CA GLU A 579 39.23 -27.77 0.10
C GLU A 579 38.61 -26.59 -0.65
N LEU A 580 38.28 -25.50 0.05
CA LEU A 580 37.68 -24.30 -0.53
C LEU A 580 38.62 -23.61 -1.52
N LYS A 581 39.93 -23.55 -1.24
CA LYS A 581 40.93 -23.07 -2.21
C LYS A 581 40.92 -23.86 -3.51
N LEU A 582 40.78 -25.19 -3.43
CA LEU A 582 40.67 -26.04 -4.61
C LEU A 582 39.37 -25.75 -5.40
N PHE A 583 38.25 -25.60 -4.70
CA PHE A 583 36.97 -25.28 -5.34
C PHE A 583 37.00 -23.90 -6.02
N THR A 584 37.48 -22.86 -5.33
CA THR A 584 37.64 -21.51 -5.88
C THR A 584 38.57 -21.48 -7.08
N GLU A 585 39.65 -22.26 -7.06
CA GLU A 585 40.54 -22.41 -8.22
C GLU A 585 39.83 -23.11 -9.40
N ALA A 586 38.98 -24.11 -9.13
CA ALA A 586 38.18 -24.74 -10.18
C ALA A 586 37.20 -23.74 -10.82
N VAL A 587 36.60 -22.85 -10.02
CA VAL A 587 35.70 -21.80 -10.52
C VAL A 587 36.46 -20.86 -11.46
N ARG A 588 37.62 -20.34 -11.05
CA ARG A 588 38.45 -19.45 -11.90
C ARG A 588 38.86 -20.08 -13.24
N ARG A 589 39.00 -21.40 -13.30
CA ARG A 589 39.40 -22.11 -14.52
C ARG A 589 38.24 -22.39 -15.48
N TRP A 590 37.02 -22.55 -14.96
CA TRP A 590 35.86 -23.05 -15.72
C TRP A 590 36.14 -24.33 -16.54
N ASP A 591 37.03 -25.20 -16.03
CA ASP A 591 37.52 -26.40 -16.71
C ASP A 591 37.13 -27.68 -15.95
N LEU A 592 36.24 -28.47 -16.57
CA LEU A 592 35.77 -29.74 -16.03
C LEU A 592 36.90 -30.77 -15.84
N SER A 593 38.05 -30.62 -16.53
CA SER A 593 39.20 -31.52 -16.35
C SER A 593 39.87 -31.35 -14.99
N PHE A 594 39.84 -30.15 -14.42
CA PHE A 594 40.41 -29.84 -13.11
C PHE A 594 39.55 -30.38 -11.96
N VAL A 595 38.26 -30.60 -12.20
CA VAL A 595 37.30 -31.13 -11.21
C VAL A 595 37.73 -32.48 -10.65
N GLU A 596 38.49 -33.28 -11.40
CA GLU A 596 38.98 -34.58 -10.93
C GLU A 596 39.92 -34.48 -9.71
N THR A 597 40.47 -33.30 -9.45
CA THR A 597 41.32 -33.01 -8.28
C THR A 597 40.54 -32.68 -7.00
N LEU A 598 39.23 -32.40 -7.11
CA LEU A 598 38.39 -32.01 -5.98
C LEU A 598 37.97 -33.23 -5.13
N PRO A 599 37.65 -33.05 -3.84
CA PRO A 599 36.94 -34.06 -3.05
C PRO A 599 35.61 -34.49 -3.71
N ASP A 600 35.18 -35.73 -3.50
CA ASP A 600 34.01 -36.30 -4.22
C ASP A 600 32.73 -35.46 -4.09
N TYR A 601 32.43 -34.91 -2.91
CA TYR A 601 31.26 -34.05 -2.73
C TYR A 601 31.39 -32.73 -3.52
N MET A 602 32.59 -32.15 -3.57
CA MET A 602 32.87 -30.95 -4.37
C MET A 602 32.84 -31.23 -5.87
N LYS A 603 33.19 -32.45 -6.33
CA LYS A 603 33.02 -32.84 -7.74
C LYS A 603 31.57 -32.78 -8.17
N LEU A 604 30.67 -33.32 -7.33
CA LEU A 604 29.23 -33.24 -7.59
C LEU A 604 28.76 -31.78 -7.53
N CYS A 605 29.17 -31.03 -6.51
CA CYS A 605 28.78 -29.63 -6.32
C CYS A 605 29.18 -28.78 -7.52
N TYR A 606 30.43 -28.91 -7.98
CA TYR A 606 30.94 -28.18 -9.14
C TYR A 606 30.19 -28.53 -10.43
N LYS A 607 29.85 -29.81 -10.65
CA LYS A 607 29.07 -30.22 -11.84
C LYS A 607 27.69 -29.57 -11.84
N VAL A 608 26.98 -29.63 -10.71
CA VAL A 608 25.66 -28.99 -10.57
C VAL A 608 25.76 -27.48 -10.73
N PHE A 609 26.77 -26.85 -10.11
CA PHE A 609 27.09 -25.43 -10.28
C PHE A 609 27.31 -25.09 -11.76
N TYR A 610 28.21 -25.80 -12.44
CA TYR A 610 28.56 -25.57 -13.83
C TYR A 610 27.33 -25.67 -14.74
N ASP A 611 26.52 -26.72 -14.57
CA ASP A 611 25.33 -26.96 -15.38
C ASP A 611 24.28 -25.84 -15.19
N ILE A 612 24.02 -25.42 -13.94
CA ILE A 612 23.06 -24.33 -13.65
C ILE A 612 23.55 -23.00 -14.24
N VAL A 613 24.82 -22.65 -14.07
CA VAL A 613 25.36 -21.39 -14.61
C VAL A 613 25.26 -21.35 -16.13
N HIS A 614 25.61 -22.44 -16.82
CA HIS A 614 25.54 -22.50 -18.28
C HIS A 614 24.09 -22.54 -18.77
N GLU A 615 23.17 -23.19 -18.06
CA GLU A 615 21.75 -23.19 -18.37
C GLU A 615 21.18 -21.76 -18.31
N VAL A 616 21.40 -21.06 -17.20
CA VAL A 616 20.92 -19.68 -16.98
C VAL A 616 21.53 -18.72 -17.99
N ALA A 617 22.83 -18.83 -18.24
CA ALA A 617 23.50 -18.03 -19.26
C ALA A 617 22.87 -18.27 -20.63
N TRP A 618 22.69 -19.53 -21.04
CA TRP A 618 22.12 -19.86 -22.36
C TRP A 618 20.69 -19.33 -22.56
N GLU A 619 19.80 -19.49 -21.57
CA GLU A 619 18.45 -18.93 -21.65
C GLU A 619 18.48 -17.39 -21.67
N SER A 620 19.38 -16.78 -20.91
CA SER A 620 19.56 -15.32 -20.89
C SER A 620 20.09 -14.81 -22.23
N GLU A 621 21.06 -15.49 -22.85
CA GLU A 621 21.58 -15.14 -24.18
C GLU A 621 20.49 -15.19 -25.24
N LYS A 622 19.65 -16.22 -25.18
CA LYS A 622 18.50 -16.36 -26.06
C LYS A 622 17.47 -15.25 -25.86
N ALA A 623 17.20 -14.84 -24.62
CA ALA A 623 16.26 -13.76 -24.30
C ALA A 623 16.81 -12.37 -24.66
N GLN A 624 18.12 -12.16 -24.50
CA GLN A 624 18.77 -10.86 -24.67
C GLN A 624 19.40 -10.65 -26.06
N GLY A 625 19.60 -11.73 -26.83
CA GLY A 625 20.20 -11.68 -28.16
C GLY A 625 21.69 -11.32 -28.18
N ARG A 626 22.41 -11.53 -27.07
CA ARG A 626 23.84 -11.23 -26.92
C ARG A 626 24.52 -12.26 -26.03
N GLU A 627 25.83 -12.44 -26.20
CA GLU A 627 26.64 -13.31 -25.33
C GLU A 627 26.64 -12.77 -23.89
N LEU A 628 26.46 -13.68 -22.94
CA LEU A 628 26.32 -13.38 -21.50
C LEU A 628 27.06 -14.39 -20.63
N LEU A 629 27.53 -15.52 -21.16
CA LEU A 629 28.26 -16.50 -20.37
C LEU A 629 29.50 -15.89 -19.72
N GLY A 630 30.29 -15.11 -20.45
CA GLY A 630 31.45 -14.40 -19.89
C GLY A 630 31.07 -13.49 -18.71
N PHE A 631 29.99 -12.71 -18.86
CA PHE A 631 29.47 -11.83 -17.82
C PHE A 631 29.01 -12.59 -16.58
N PHE A 632 28.27 -13.70 -16.75
CA PHE A 632 27.86 -14.54 -15.61
C PHE A 632 29.07 -15.16 -14.92
N ARG A 633 30.07 -15.63 -15.67
CA ARG A 633 31.28 -16.22 -15.09
C ARG A 633 32.01 -15.23 -14.19
N GLU A 634 32.19 -13.98 -14.65
CA GLU A 634 32.78 -12.90 -13.86
C GLU A 634 31.99 -12.65 -12.57
N ALA A 635 30.66 -12.53 -12.66
CA ALA A 635 29.83 -12.32 -11.48
C ALA A 635 29.91 -13.47 -10.46
N TRP A 636 30.00 -14.73 -10.92
CA TRP A 636 30.18 -15.90 -10.05
C TRP A 636 31.58 -16.00 -9.46
N GLU A 637 32.62 -15.61 -10.21
CA GLU A 637 33.99 -15.54 -9.74
C GLU A 637 34.14 -14.50 -8.61
N ASP A 638 33.55 -13.32 -8.77
CA ASP A 638 33.54 -12.27 -7.74
C ASP A 638 32.83 -12.76 -6.47
N TYR A 639 31.62 -13.31 -6.62
CA TYR A 639 30.82 -13.82 -5.50
C TYR A 639 31.55 -14.90 -4.70
N LEU A 640 32.09 -15.94 -5.37
CA LEU A 640 32.81 -17.02 -4.70
C LEU A 640 34.22 -16.58 -4.24
N GLY A 641 34.77 -15.53 -4.84
CA GLY A 641 35.93 -14.81 -4.33
C GLY A 641 35.65 -14.18 -2.97
N GLY A 642 34.50 -13.52 -2.81
CA GLY A 642 34.06 -12.94 -1.55
C GLY A 642 33.85 -13.99 -0.45
N TYR A 643 33.26 -15.15 -0.78
CA TYR A 643 33.19 -16.28 0.16
C TYR A 643 34.56 -16.83 0.56
N MET A 644 35.49 -16.88 -0.38
CA MET A 644 36.86 -17.30 -0.08
C MET A 644 37.53 -16.33 0.90
N GLU A 645 37.31 -15.01 0.74
CA GLU A 645 37.81 -13.98 1.67
C GLU A 645 37.23 -14.17 3.09
N GLU A 646 35.93 -14.44 3.23
CA GLU A 646 35.30 -14.75 4.53
C GLU A 646 35.86 -16.02 5.17
N ALA A 647 36.04 -17.08 4.36
CA ALA A 647 36.64 -18.32 4.83
C ALA A 647 38.09 -18.12 5.31
N GLU A 648 38.86 -17.25 4.64
CA GLU A 648 40.20 -16.86 5.06
C GLU A 648 40.19 -16.06 6.36
N TRP A 649 39.25 -15.11 6.53
CA TRP A 649 39.06 -14.40 7.78
C TRP A 649 38.72 -15.33 8.94
N LEU A 650 37.76 -16.24 8.73
CA LEU A 650 37.36 -17.22 9.72
C LEU A 650 38.54 -18.12 10.14
N ALA A 651 39.32 -18.62 9.17
CA ALA A 651 40.47 -19.47 9.43
C ALA A 651 41.62 -18.73 10.13
N ALA A 652 41.76 -17.43 9.91
CA ALA A 652 42.75 -16.56 10.56
C ALA A 652 42.26 -15.99 11.90
N GLU A 653 41.03 -16.30 12.32
CA GLU A 653 40.33 -15.64 13.44
C GLU A 653 40.36 -14.11 13.31
N HIS A 654 40.33 -13.61 12.08
CA HIS A 654 40.39 -12.19 11.76
C HIS A 654 38.99 -11.59 11.79
N VAL A 655 38.77 -10.62 12.65
CA VAL A 655 37.63 -9.72 12.57
C VAL A 655 38.06 -8.53 11.70
N PRO A 656 37.45 -8.26 10.54
CA PRO A 656 37.79 -7.11 9.68
C PRO A 656 37.35 -5.77 10.30
N THR A 657 37.65 -4.65 9.65
CA THR A 657 36.95 -3.38 9.94
C THR A 657 35.51 -3.44 9.40
N LEU A 658 34.61 -2.59 9.89
CA LEU A 658 33.24 -2.52 9.38
C LEU A 658 33.21 -2.18 7.89
N GLU A 659 34.09 -1.30 7.43
CA GLU A 659 34.20 -0.93 6.01
C GLU A 659 34.61 -2.13 5.14
N GLU A 660 35.64 -2.87 5.55
CA GLU A 660 36.07 -4.09 4.86
C GLU A 660 34.99 -5.17 4.87
N TYR A 661 34.32 -5.37 6.01
CA TYR A 661 33.21 -6.30 6.14
C TYR A 661 32.07 -5.96 5.20
N ILE A 662 31.61 -4.69 5.16
CA ILE A 662 30.51 -4.27 4.28
C ILE A 662 30.91 -4.42 2.82
N ARG A 663 32.14 -4.02 2.44
CA ARG A 663 32.63 -4.14 1.06
C ARG A 663 32.58 -5.60 0.59
N ASN A 664 33.09 -6.53 1.39
CA ASN A 664 33.03 -7.94 1.05
C ASN A 664 31.59 -8.46 1.09
N GLY A 665 30.84 -8.10 2.13
CA GLY A 665 29.45 -8.48 2.38
C GLY A 665 28.50 -8.14 1.23
N ILE A 666 28.70 -6.99 0.56
CA ILE A 666 27.94 -6.62 -0.64
C ILE A 666 28.15 -7.65 -1.78
N THR A 667 29.33 -8.23 -1.87
CA THR A 667 29.70 -9.21 -2.90
C THR A 667 29.32 -10.63 -2.45
N SER A 668 29.62 -11.01 -1.21
CA SER A 668 29.43 -12.36 -0.66
C SER A 668 27.99 -12.67 -0.24
N ILE A 669 27.09 -11.68 -0.09
CA ILE A 669 25.66 -11.96 0.16
C ILE A 669 24.97 -12.65 -1.02
N GLY A 670 25.58 -12.64 -2.22
CA GLY A 670 25.12 -13.40 -3.39
C GLY A 670 23.92 -12.81 -4.14
N GLN A 671 23.30 -11.74 -3.62
CA GLN A 671 22.11 -11.14 -4.22
C GLN A 671 22.31 -10.66 -5.65
N ARG A 672 23.46 -10.07 -5.97
CA ARG A 672 23.77 -9.62 -7.34
C ARG A 672 23.63 -10.74 -8.37
N VAL A 673 24.29 -11.87 -8.13
CA VAL A 673 24.25 -13.04 -9.03
C VAL A 673 22.83 -13.59 -9.15
N LEU A 674 22.11 -13.62 -8.04
CA LEU A 674 20.73 -14.12 -7.97
C LEU A 674 19.77 -13.24 -8.79
N LEU A 675 19.83 -11.92 -8.61
CA LEU A 675 19.01 -10.95 -9.32
C LEU A 675 19.31 -10.92 -10.82
N LEU A 676 20.59 -10.96 -11.21
CA LEU A 676 21.01 -11.02 -12.61
C LEU A 676 20.46 -12.26 -13.32
N SER A 677 20.42 -13.39 -12.62
CA SER A 677 19.89 -14.66 -13.14
C SER A 677 18.38 -14.62 -13.45
N GLY A 678 17.63 -13.75 -12.78
CA GLY A 678 16.21 -13.52 -13.05
C GLY A 678 15.96 -12.39 -14.05
N VAL A 679 16.62 -11.24 -13.87
CA VAL A 679 16.27 -9.98 -14.57
C VAL A 679 16.45 -10.06 -16.09
N PHE A 680 17.43 -10.82 -16.58
CA PHE A 680 17.62 -11.05 -18.02
C PHE A 680 16.52 -11.91 -18.66
N LEU A 681 15.69 -12.58 -17.86
CA LEU A 681 14.62 -13.46 -18.32
C LEU A 681 13.23 -12.82 -18.16
N MET A 682 13.17 -11.51 -17.95
CA MET A 682 11.93 -10.72 -17.89
C MET A 682 11.32 -10.43 -19.27
N GLY A 683 11.94 -10.89 -20.36
CA GLY A 683 11.51 -10.62 -21.74
C GLY A 683 11.76 -9.19 -22.24
N GLN A 684 12.33 -8.32 -21.39
CA GLN A 684 12.78 -6.98 -21.76
C GLN A 684 14.27 -7.01 -22.09
N LEU A 685 14.70 -6.19 -23.06
CA LEU A 685 16.11 -6.09 -23.43
C LEU A 685 16.87 -5.21 -22.44
N LEU A 686 18.03 -5.70 -22.00
CA LEU A 686 18.99 -5.03 -21.13
C LEU A 686 20.38 -5.02 -21.81
N PRO A 687 20.58 -4.14 -22.80
CA PRO A 687 21.92 -3.83 -23.30
C PRO A 687 22.82 -3.34 -22.18
N GLU A 688 24.13 -3.49 -22.34
CA GLU A 688 25.14 -3.17 -21.32
C GLU A 688 24.96 -1.76 -20.70
N ASN A 689 24.76 -0.73 -21.54
CA ASN A 689 24.57 0.64 -21.09
C ASN A 689 23.26 0.89 -20.31
N ILE A 690 22.27 -0.01 -20.46
CA ILE A 690 21.02 0.02 -19.69
C ILE A 690 21.19 -0.78 -18.40
N LEU A 691 21.83 -1.94 -18.46
CA LEU A 691 22.16 -2.75 -17.29
C LEU A 691 22.99 -1.96 -16.27
N GLN A 692 24.00 -1.21 -16.73
CA GLN A 692 24.85 -0.39 -15.87
C GLN A 692 24.12 0.74 -15.12
N GLN A 693 22.88 1.06 -15.48
CA GLN A 693 22.05 1.99 -14.74
C GLN A 693 21.44 1.36 -13.48
N VAL A 694 21.40 0.02 -13.38
CA VAL A 694 20.89 -0.73 -12.21
C VAL A 694 21.91 -1.68 -11.58
N ASP A 695 22.93 -2.10 -12.31
CA ASP A 695 24.02 -2.98 -11.86
C ASP A 695 25.38 -2.40 -12.25
N LEU A 696 26.09 -1.83 -11.28
CA LEU A 696 27.48 -1.42 -11.46
C LEU A 696 28.21 -1.59 -10.12
N PRO A 697 28.99 -2.67 -9.93
CA PRO A 697 29.64 -2.98 -8.66
C PRO A 697 30.47 -1.80 -8.13
N GLY A 698 30.38 -1.54 -6.82
CA GLY A 698 31.06 -0.42 -6.16
C GLY A 698 30.35 0.92 -6.29
N HIS A 699 29.17 0.98 -6.91
CA HIS A 699 28.35 2.18 -7.00
C HIS A 699 27.10 2.09 -6.10
N PRO A 700 27.10 2.72 -4.91
CA PRO A 700 26.06 2.57 -3.90
C PRO A 700 24.70 3.20 -4.27
N ASP A 701 24.61 3.85 -5.43
CA ASP A 701 23.38 4.42 -5.98
C ASP A 701 22.69 3.48 -6.99
N LYS A 702 23.16 2.24 -7.18
CA LYS A 702 22.56 1.28 -8.11
C LYS A 702 21.61 0.33 -7.41
N LEU A 703 20.51 -0.03 -8.07
CA LEU A 703 19.45 -0.87 -7.48
C LEU A 703 19.99 -2.20 -6.95
N ILE A 704 20.87 -2.87 -7.69
CA ILE A 704 21.44 -4.15 -7.26
C ILE A 704 22.41 -3.95 -6.08
N GLU A 705 23.26 -2.93 -6.11
CA GLU A 705 24.19 -2.64 -5.02
C GLU A 705 23.42 -2.30 -3.72
N LEU A 706 22.35 -1.50 -3.85
CA LEU A 706 21.43 -1.15 -2.76
C LEU A 706 20.73 -2.39 -2.21
N ASN A 707 20.28 -3.30 -3.08
CA ASN A 707 19.72 -4.58 -2.63
C ASN A 707 20.76 -5.38 -1.84
N CYS A 708 22.01 -5.49 -2.31
CA CYS A 708 23.05 -6.23 -1.63
C CYS A 708 23.33 -5.67 -0.23
N ILE A 709 23.56 -4.36 -0.09
CA ILE A 709 23.82 -3.74 1.23
C ILE A 709 22.60 -3.82 2.15
N ILE A 710 21.38 -3.63 1.63
CA ILE A 710 20.15 -3.76 2.41
C ILE A 710 20.01 -5.20 2.90
N SER A 711 20.24 -6.19 2.04
CA SER A 711 20.14 -7.60 2.39
C SER A 711 21.16 -7.99 3.46
N ARG A 712 22.45 -7.64 3.26
CA ARG A 712 23.52 -7.95 4.21
C ARG A 712 23.25 -7.35 5.58
N LEU A 713 22.92 -6.06 5.65
CA LEU A 713 22.70 -5.40 6.94
C LEU A 713 21.36 -5.81 7.58
N SER A 714 20.31 -6.07 6.79
CA SER A 714 19.04 -6.56 7.33
C SER A 714 19.20 -7.95 7.93
N ASP A 715 19.95 -8.83 7.29
CA ASP A 715 20.31 -10.14 7.84
C ASP A 715 21.07 -9.97 9.16
N ASP A 716 22.21 -9.27 9.16
CA ASP A 716 23.09 -9.12 10.33
C ASP A 716 22.33 -8.59 11.55
N THR A 717 21.47 -7.58 11.38
CA THR A 717 20.70 -7.00 12.50
C THR A 717 19.74 -7.99 13.17
N LYS A 718 19.53 -9.16 12.58
CA LYS A 718 18.59 -10.19 13.04
C LYS A 718 19.25 -11.53 13.36
N THR A 719 20.42 -11.79 12.79
CA THR A 719 21.07 -13.12 12.83
C THR A 719 22.32 -13.15 13.70
N PHE A 720 22.98 -11.99 13.92
CA PHE A 720 24.30 -11.92 14.55
C PHE A 720 24.41 -12.66 15.89
N GLN A 721 23.37 -12.61 16.72
CA GLN A 721 23.37 -13.31 18.02
C GLN A 721 23.38 -14.84 17.85
N ALA A 722 22.65 -15.35 16.86
CA ALA A 722 22.60 -16.77 16.55
C ALA A 722 23.89 -17.23 15.87
N GLU A 723 24.46 -16.42 14.99
CA GLU A 723 25.74 -16.62 14.31
C GLU A 723 26.90 -16.70 15.30
N LYS A 724 26.99 -15.71 16.19
CA LYS A 724 27.94 -15.68 17.30
C LYS A 724 27.85 -16.93 18.18
N ALA A 725 26.63 -17.41 18.44
CA ALA A 725 26.42 -18.65 19.20
C ALA A 725 26.87 -19.92 18.46
N ARG A 726 26.94 -19.91 17.13
CA ARG A 726 27.48 -20.99 16.29
C ARG A 726 29.00 -20.95 16.13
N GLY A 727 29.64 -19.89 16.64
CA GLY A 727 31.08 -19.70 16.59
C GLY A 727 31.55 -18.92 15.36
N GLU A 728 30.67 -18.16 14.72
CA GLU A 728 31.04 -17.16 13.72
C GLU A 728 31.65 -15.95 14.46
N LEU A 729 32.75 -15.40 13.93
CA LEU A 729 33.58 -14.41 14.63
C LEU A 729 33.29 -12.96 14.24
N ALA A 730 32.72 -12.72 13.06
CA ALA A 730 32.50 -11.40 12.51
C ALA A 730 31.09 -11.28 11.92
N SER A 731 30.32 -10.32 12.43
CA SER A 731 29.19 -9.70 11.75
C SER A 731 29.42 -8.19 11.66
N SER A 732 28.53 -7.43 11.01
CA SER A 732 28.62 -5.97 11.03
C SER A 732 28.57 -5.39 12.46
N ILE A 733 27.91 -6.05 13.42
CA ILE A 733 27.85 -5.62 14.82
C ILE A 733 29.22 -5.78 15.49
N GLU A 734 29.81 -6.98 15.40
CA GLU A 734 31.14 -7.25 15.97
C GLU A 734 32.23 -6.37 15.34
N CYS A 735 32.18 -6.15 14.02
CA CYS A 735 33.13 -5.28 13.33
C CYS A 735 33.00 -3.82 13.80
N TYR A 736 31.79 -3.30 13.96
CA TYR A 736 31.57 -1.96 14.50
C TYR A 736 32.14 -1.81 15.92
N MET A 737 31.87 -2.78 16.79
CA MET A 737 32.34 -2.77 18.18
C MET A 737 33.87 -2.87 18.29
N LYS A 738 34.52 -3.54 17.34
CA LYS A 738 35.97 -3.58 17.23
C LYS A 738 36.54 -2.20 16.82
N ASP A 739 35.93 -1.56 15.83
CA ASP A 739 36.35 -0.24 15.35
C ASP A 739 36.10 0.88 16.37
N HIS A 740 35.12 0.68 17.26
CA HIS A 740 34.73 1.63 18.31
C HIS A 740 34.83 1.02 19.72
N PRO A 741 36.04 0.82 20.27
CA PRO A 741 36.20 0.20 21.58
C PRO A 741 35.42 0.92 22.69
N GLY A 742 34.54 0.17 23.37
CA GLY A 742 33.69 0.69 24.45
C GLY A 742 32.23 0.94 24.03
N SER A 743 31.88 0.81 22.74
CA SER A 743 30.49 0.86 22.30
C SER A 743 29.68 -0.36 22.74
N THR A 744 28.36 -0.18 22.84
CA THR A 744 27.38 -1.22 23.12
C THR A 744 26.84 -1.86 21.84
N GLU A 745 26.24 -3.05 21.96
CA GLU A 745 25.52 -3.69 20.84
C GLU A 745 24.35 -2.80 20.34
N GLU A 746 23.71 -2.04 21.24
CA GLU A 746 22.64 -1.11 20.88
C GLU A 746 23.15 0.07 20.03
N GLU A 747 24.30 0.64 20.39
CA GLU A 747 24.96 1.68 19.59
C GLU A 747 25.38 1.16 18.21
N ALA A 748 25.88 -0.08 18.14
CA ALA A 748 26.18 -0.75 16.88
C ALA A 748 24.92 -0.91 16.02
N LEU A 749 23.84 -1.46 16.58
CA LEU A 749 22.56 -1.60 15.87
C LEU A 749 22.02 -0.25 15.37
N ASN A 750 22.08 0.78 16.21
CA ASN A 750 21.66 2.13 15.82
C ASN A 750 22.50 2.67 14.65
N HIS A 751 23.80 2.40 14.62
CA HIS A 751 24.66 2.77 13.50
C HIS A 751 24.27 2.03 12.22
N LEU A 752 24.00 0.72 12.29
CA LEU A 752 23.58 -0.06 11.11
C LEU A 752 22.24 0.42 10.56
N TYR A 753 21.27 0.74 11.44
CA TYR A 753 20.01 1.35 11.02
C TYR A 753 20.22 2.74 10.37
N ALA A 754 21.21 3.51 10.84
CA ALA A 754 21.59 4.78 10.21
C ALA A 754 22.23 4.63 8.81
N ILE A 755 22.69 3.43 8.45
CA ILE A 755 23.12 3.07 7.08
C ILE A 755 21.93 2.55 6.25
N LEU A 756 21.12 1.68 6.84
CA LEU A 756 19.95 1.05 6.19
C LEU A 756 18.89 2.08 5.78
N ASP A 757 18.52 3.00 6.65
CA ASP A 757 17.43 3.95 6.40
C ASP A 757 17.69 4.83 5.15
N PRO A 758 18.88 5.45 4.98
CA PRO A 758 19.23 6.13 3.74
C PRO A 758 19.26 5.21 2.51
N ALA A 759 19.77 3.97 2.65
CA ALA A 759 19.82 3.02 1.54
C ALA A 759 18.43 2.62 1.05
N ILE A 760 17.45 2.44 1.94
CA ILE A 760 16.06 2.13 1.57
C ILE A 760 15.39 3.30 0.85
N LYS A 761 15.65 4.54 1.29
CA LYS A 761 15.17 5.75 0.59
C LYS A 761 15.81 5.89 -0.79
N GLU A 762 17.10 5.61 -0.90
CA GLU A 762 17.83 5.63 -2.16
C GLU A 762 17.33 4.53 -3.11
N LEU A 763 17.07 3.32 -2.61
CA LEU A 763 16.43 2.23 -3.36
C LEU A 763 15.08 2.69 -3.94
N THR A 764 14.27 3.35 -3.12
CA THR A 764 12.96 3.89 -3.55
C THR A 764 13.13 4.98 -4.63
N ARG A 765 14.12 5.87 -4.48
CA ARG A 765 14.45 6.89 -5.49
C ARG A 765 14.89 6.26 -6.81
N GLN A 766 15.78 5.27 -6.75
CA GLN A 766 16.29 4.58 -7.94
C GLN A 766 15.18 3.80 -8.65
N PHE A 767 14.29 3.14 -7.91
CA PHE A 767 13.13 2.47 -8.49
C PHE A 767 12.20 3.45 -9.22
N LEU A 768 11.89 4.58 -8.61
CA LEU A 768 10.94 5.57 -9.14
C LEU A 768 11.58 6.62 -10.06
N ASN A 769 12.89 6.60 -10.28
CA ASN A 769 13.59 7.55 -11.12
C ASN A 769 13.01 7.59 -12.55
N PRO A 770 12.45 8.72 -13.02
CA PRO A 770 11.88 8.82 -14.37
C PRO A 770 12.93 9.10 -15.46
N HIS A 771 14.19 9.37 -15.08
CA HIS A 771 15.23 9.84 -16.00
C HIS A 771 16.13 8.72 -16.55
N ASP A 772 15.97 7.49 -16.08
CA ASP A 772 16.64 6.32 -16.63
C ASP A 772 15.86 5.67 -17.78
N ASN A 773 16.57 4.87 -18.56
CA ASN A 773 16.03 4.15 -19.72
C ASN A 773 15.75 2.66 -19.41
N VAL A 774 15.68 2.31 -18.13
CA VAL A 774 15.58 0.91 -17.71
C VAL A 774 14.11 0.48 -17.79
N PRO A 775 13.80 -0.69 -18.39
CA PRO A 775 12.44 -1.21 -18.43
C PRO A 775 11.85 -1.33 -17.02
N LEU A 776 10.67 -0.71 -16.80
CA LEU A 776 10.03 -0.70 -15.49
C LEU A 776 9.77 -2.11 -14.91
N PRO A 777 9.38 -3.14 -15.69
CA PRO A 777 9.25 -4.49 -15.16
C PRO A 777 10.55 -5.04 -14.56
N CYS A 778 11.70 -4.72 -15.17
CA CYS A 778 13.01 -5.13 -14.62
C CYS A 778 13.29 -4.40 -13.30
N LYS A 779 13.08 -3.08 -13.24
CA LYS A 779 13.25 -2.31 -11.98
C LYS A 779 12.31 -2.82 -10.88
N LYS A 780 11.06 -3.12 -11.23
CA LYS A 780 10.03 -3.63 -10.32
C LYS A 780 10.42 -5.01 -9.78
N MET A 781 10.94 -5.91 -10.63
CA MET A 781 11.44 -7.21 -10.17
C MET A 781 12.57 -7.07 -9.15
N LEU A 782 13.57 -6.22 -9.42
CA LEU A 782 14.67 -5.96 -8.49
C LEU A 782 14.15 -5.34 -7.17
N PHE A 783 13.25 -4.37 -7.27
CA PHE A 783 12.71 -3.66 -6.11
C PHE A 783 11.81 -4.53 -5.23
N ASP A 784 10.92 -5.31 -5.85
CA ASP A 784 9.98 -6.17 -5.12
C ASP A 784 10.68 -7.38 -4.50
N GLU A 785 11.76 -7.90 -5.09
CA GLU A 785 12.63 -8.88 -4.42
C GLU A 785 13.21 -8.28 -3.13
N THR A 786 13.76 -7.06 -3.19
CA THR A 786 14.29 -6.40 -1.98
C THR A 786 13.22 -6.23 -0.89
N ARG A 787 11.98 -5.90 -1.29
CA ARG A 787 10.85 -5.78 -0.36
C ARG A 787 10.54 -7.11 0.34
N VAL A 788 10.50 -8.20 -0.41
CA VAL A 788 10.25 -9.54 0.15
C VAL A 788 11.42 -9.95 1.05
N THR A 789 12.67 -9.68 0.65
CA THR A 789 13.87 -9.91 1.48
C THR A 789 13.80 -9.18 2.81
N MET A 790 13.43 -7.89 2.81
CA MET A 790 13.24 -7.13 4.06
C MET A 790 12.12 -7.67 4.95
N VAL A 791 11.10 -8.33 4.39
CA VAL A 791 10.04 -9.00 5.17
C VAL A 791 10.55 -10.27 5.82
N ILE A 792 11.31 -11.07 5.08
CA ILE A 792 11.96 -12.29 5.60
C ILE A 792 12.85 -11.92 6.79
N PHE A 793 13.61 -10.82 6.67
CA PHE A 793 14.49 -10.30 7.72
C PHE A 793 13.79 -9.40 8.77
N ARG A 794 12.46 -9.43 8.90
CA ARG A 794 11.79 -8.58 9.90
C ARG A 794 12.01 -9.07 11.34
N ASP A 795 11.86 -10.37 11.55
CA ASP A 795 11.78 -11.01 12.88
C ASP A 795 12.87 -12.09 13.10
N GLY A 796 13.89 -12.15 12.23
CA GLY A 796 14.97 -13.15 12.24
C GLY A 796 15.64 -13.23 10.86
N ASP A 797 16.39 -14.30 10.59
CA ASP A 797 16.81 -14.70 9.23
C ASP A 797 15.64 -15.13 8.33
N GLY A 798 14.45 -15.36 8.89
CA GLY A 798 13.34 -16.07 8.21
C GLY A 798 13.59 -17.56 7.98
N PHE A 799 14.84 -18.01 8.09
CA PHE A 799 15.32 -19.36 7.78
C PHE A 799 15.65 -20.23 9.00
N GLY A 800 15.72 -19.64 10.19
CA GLY A 800 16.10 -20.23 11.46
C GLY A 800 15.15 -19.79 12.57
N VAL A 801 15.31 -18.56 13.07
CA VAL A 801 14.58 -18.03 14.25
C VAL A 801 13.10 -17.70 13.92
N SER A 802 12.80 -17.34 12.66
CA SER A 802 11.46 -16.89 12.22
C SER A 802 10.72 -17.84 11.23
N LYS A 803 11.07 -19.14 11.22
CA LYS A 803 10.46 -20.14 10.30
C LYS A 803 8.94 -20.15 10.24
N LYS A 804 8.27 -19.77 11.33
CA LYS A 804 6.80 -19.79 11.41
C LYS A 804 6.17 -18.70 10.54
N GLU A 805 6.78 -17.53 10.44
CA GLU A 805 6.20 -16.41 9.69
C GLU A 805 6.38 -16.57 8.18
N VAL A 806 7.58 -16.97 7.72
CA VAL A 806 7.83 -17.28 6.30
C VAL A 806 6.90 -18.39 5.81
N LYS A 807 6.69 -19.42 6.63
CA LYS A 807 5.73 -20.48 6.35
C LYS A 807 4.30 -19.94 6.18
N ASP A 808 3.88 -19.00 7.02
CA ASP A 808 2.54 -18.41 6.93
C ASP A 808 2.40 -17.54 5.67
N TYR A 809 3.43 -16.78 5.27
CA TYR A 809 3.43 -16.06 4.00
C TYR A 809 3.34 -17.00 2.79
N ILE A 810 4.14 -18.06 2.73
CA ILE A 810 4.09 -19.06 1.65
C ILE A 810 2.70 -19.70 1.60
N LYS A 811 2.15 -20.08 2.76
CA LYS A 811 0.83 -20.68 2.85
C LYS A 811 -0.25 -19.74 2.28
N GLU A 812 -0.22 -18.47 2.66
CA GLU A 812 -1.21 -17.48 2.24
C GLU A 812 -1.04 -17.07 0.77
N THR A 813 0.16 -17.13 0.20
CA THR A 813 0.42 -16.67 -1.18
C THR A 813 0.42 -17.77 -2.23
N LEU A 814 0.93 -18.97 -1.90
CA LEU A 814 1.18 -20.05 -2.87
C LEU A 814 0.37 -21.33 -2.63
N ILE A 815 -0.23 -21.50 -1.46
CA ILE A 815 -0.95 -22.75 -1.09
C ILE A 815 -2.47 -22.53 -0.98
N GLN A 816 -2.89 -21.43 -0.37
CA GLN A 816 -4.29 -21.15 -0.09
C GLN A 816 -4.89 -20.17 -1.10
N PRO A 817 -5.87 -20.59 -1.93
CA PRO A 817 -6.60 -19.68 -2.79
C PRO A 817 -7.44 -18.70 -1.97
N LEU A 818 -7.87 -17.61 -2.60
CA LEU A 818 -8.90 -16.72 -2.07
C LEU A 818 -10.28 -17.37 -2.18
N PRO A 819 -11.11 -17.32 -1.13
CA PRO A 819 -12.52 -17.67 -1.23
C PRO A 819 -13.25 -16.68 -2.17
N MET A 820 -13.95 -17.20 -3.16
CA MET A 820 -14.77 -16.41 -4.11
C MET A 820 -15.92 -15.71 -3.41
#